data_AF-A0A482WG51-F1
#
_entry.id   AF-A0A482WG51-F1
#
_cell.length_a   1.000
_cell.length_b   1.000
_cell.length_c   1.000
_cell.angle_alpha   90.00
_cell.angle_beta   90.00
_cell.angle_gamma   90.00
#
_symmetry.space_group_name_H-M   'P 1'
#
loop_
_entity.id
_entity.type
_entity.pdbx_description
1 polymer ?
#
loop_
_entity_poly.entity_id
_entity_poly.type
_entity_poly.pdbx_seq_one_letter_code
_entity_poly.pdbx_strand_id
1 'polypeptide(L)'
;MTSRRWFHPNITGVEAEVLLMERGFDGSFLARPSRSNPGDFTLTVRRNGSVTHIKIQSTGDLYDLYGGEKFATLSELVQYYMENQGQLREKNGEVIELKFPLNSADTTTDRWFHGHLSGKEAEKLILDKGKNGSFLVRESQSKPGDYVLSVRTDDKVTHVMIRYQDNKYDVGGGEKFETLSDLIEHYKKNPMVETSGTVVHLKQPFNATRINASGIDSRVKELQKENGQSAGKAGFWEEFESLQQQECKHLFSRKEGQKPENRNKNRYKNILPFDHTRVKLKDVDPNVAGSEYINANYIKAEEDMYPDAQTQASRTYIATQGCLPSTIPDFWLMIVQENTRVIVMTTKEMERMKNKCARYWPEDGESKEYGKVTVKSVSQSSTADYTLREFLVTYKNQDRTVYHYHFQAWPDHGVPSDPGCVLNFLHDVNARQESIGGGAGPVVVHCSAGIGRTGTFIVIDMILDQIKRQGIDCEIDIQRTIQMVRSQRSGMVQTEAQYKFVYLAVQHYIQTVSQRMLAEQKSLQIGREYSNIKYSNETDAVLPASLLRGSTLSLSLSRSTNSLPTAVSPSPSVSPAPSPSNTANGASAPTHTHWPTTHLPRPPEDMPKQIYTNVPLKERKVSPNYSVGPAIPSFAPPPPPPPRKT
;
A
#
# COMPACT_ATOMS: atom_id res chain seq x y z
N MET A 1 7.50 2.01 -16.39
CA MET A 1 6.82 0.73 -16.07
C MET A 1 7.68 -0.50 -16.36
N THR A 2 7.79 -1.43 -15.40
CA THR A 2 8.50 -2.72 -15.54
C THR A 2 7.61 -3.97 -15.51
N SER A 3 6.30 -3.81 -15.30
CA SER A 3 5.32 -4.92 -15.25
C SER A 3 4.26 -4.74 -16.34
N ARG A 4 3.99 -5.80 -17.11
CA ARG A 4 3.01 -5.82 -18.22
C ARG A 4 1.64 -6.39 -17.80
N ARG A 5 1.38 -6.55 -16.50
CA ARG A 5 0.17 -7.20 -15.96
C ARG A 5 -1.16 -6.53 -16.31
N TRP A 6 -1.16 -5.27 -16.76
CA TRP A 6 -2.33 -4.62 -17.37
C TRP A 6 -2.75 -5.25 -18.71
N PHE A 7 -1.97 -6.17 -19.26
CA PHE A 7 -2.30 -6.96 -20.43
C PHE A 7 -3.01 -8.27 -20.05
N HIS A 8 -4.26 -8.42 -20.47
CA HIS A 8 -5.09 -9.62 -20.23
C HIS A 8 -5.17 -10.42 -21.53
N PRO A 9 -4.44 -11.54 -21.69
CA PRO A 9 -4.34 -12.23 -22.98
C PRO A 9 -5.65 -12.89 -23.42
N ASN A 10 -6.50 -13.33 -22.50
CA ASN A 10 -7.56 -14.29 -22.80
C ASN A 10 -8.98 -13.71 -22.81
N ILE A 11 -9.21 -12.49 -22.30
CA ILE A 11 -10.57 -11.95 -22.07
C ILE A 11 -11.24 -11.35 -23.33
N THR A 12 -12.58 -11.39 -23.35
CA THR A 12 -13.45 -10.67 -24.30
C THR A 12 -13.53 -9.18 -23.98
N GLY A 13 -14.20 -8.41 -24.86
CA GLY A 13 -14.63 -7.04 -24.55
C GLY A 13 -15.64 -6.97 -23.41
N VAL A 14 -16.57 -7.93 -23.31
CA VAL A 14 -17.60 -7.97 -22.27
C VAL A 14 -16.99 -8.29 -20.89
N GLU A 15 -16.10 -9.27 -20.82
CA GLU A 15 -15.35 -9.56 -19.58
C GLU A 15 -14.45 -8.38 -19.16
N ALA A 16 -13.87 -7.66 -20.12
CA ALA A 16 -13.12 -6.43 -19.85
C ALA A 16 -14.00 -5.29 -19.31
N GLU A 17 -15.23 -5.12 -19.83
CA GLU A 17 -16.22 -4.19 -19.28
C GLU A 17 -16.61 -4.56 -17.86
N VAL A 18 -16.95 -5.83 -17.60
CA VAL A 18 -17.30 -6.34 -16.27
C VAL A 18 -16.15 -6.12 -15.29
N LEU A 19 -14.92 -6.54 -15.64
CA LEU A 19 -13.74 -6.36 -14.77
C LEU A 19 -13.47 -4.89 -14.43
N LEU A 20 -13.56 -3.97 -15.40
CA LEU A 20 -13.38 -2.54 -15.16
C LEU A 20 -14.56 -1.90 -14.41
N MET A 21 -15.77 -2.46 -14.54
CA MET A 21 -16.93 -2.03 -13.77
C MET A 21 -16.88 -2.52 -12.32
N GLU A 22 -16.46 -3.76 -12.06
CA GLU A 22 -16.46 -4.37 -10.71
C GLU A 22 -15.22 -4.05 -9.87
N ARG A 23 -14.04 -3.96 -10.49
CA ARG A 23 -12.74 -3.73 -9.81
C ARG A 23 -12.11 -2.38 -10.14
N GLY A 24 -12.35 -1.90 -11.36
CA GLY A 24 -11.82 -0.62 -11.83
C GLY A 24 -12.57 0.59 -11.25
N PHE A 25 -11.99 1.75 -11.50
CA PHE A 25 -12.51 3.07 -11.18
C PHE A 25 -12.23 4.01 -12.37
N ASP A 26 -12.70 5.26 -12.35
CA ASP A 26 -12.52 6.13 -13.51
C ASP A 26 -11.04 6.52 -13.69
N GLY A 27 -10.53 6.39 -14.92
CA GLY A 27 -9.11 6.37 -15.25
C GLY A 27 -8.44 4.99 -15.14
N SER A 28 -9.17 3.93 -14.75
CA SER A 28 -8.65 2.56 -14.82
C SER A 28 -8.68 2.01 -16.24
N PHE A 29 -7.66 1.24 -16.61
CA PHE A 29 -7.53 0.68 -17.95
C PHE A 29 -6.94 -0.73 -17.95
N LEU A 30 -7.17 -1.46 -19.04
CA LEU A 30 -6.46 -2.69 -19.37
C LEU A 30 -6.24 -2.78 -20.89
N ALA A 31 -5.29 -3.58 -21.33
CA ALA A 31 -5.14 -3.96 -22.73
C ALA A 31 -5.38 -5.46 -22.93
N ARG A 32 -5.85 -5.85 -24.11
CA ARG A 32 -6.16 -7.24 -24.47
C ARG A 32 -6.08 -7.45 -25.99
N PRO A 33 -5.99 -8.69 -26.50
CA PRO A 33 -6.16 -8.96 -27.93
C PRO A 33 -7.55 -8.51 -28.45
N SER A 34 -7.60 -8.21 -29.74
CA SER A 34 -8.84 -7.92 -30.46
C SER A 34 -9.48 -9.23 -30.96
N ARG A 35 -10.65 -9.59 -30.41
CA ARG A 35 -11.43 -10.73 -30.92
C ARG A 35 -12.18 -10.44 -32.23
N SER A 36 -12.35 -9.17 -32.62
CA SER A 36 -13.02 -8.79 -33.87
C SER A 36 -12.06 -8.63 -35.06
N ASN A 37 -10.76 -8.45 -34.79
CA ASN A 37 -9.71 -8.31 -35.80
C ASN A 37 -8.46 -9.05 -35.28
N PRO A 38 -8.24 -10.34 -35.62
CA PRO A 38 -7.09 -11.10 -35.16
C PRO A 38 -5.76 -10.42 -35.56
N GLY A 39 -4.83 -10.34 -34.61
CA GLY A 39 -3.55 -9.62 -34.76
C GLY A 39 -3.56 -8.20 -34.17
N ASP A 40 -4.72 -7.54 -34.13
CA ASP A 40 -4.89 -6.25 -33.46
C ASP A 40 -5.11 -6.40 -31.95
N PHE A 41 -5.05 -5.28 -31.23
CA PHE A 41 -5.27 -5.19 -29.80
C PHE A 41 -6.40 -4.20 -29.47
N THR A 42 -6.84 -4.19 -28.22
CA THR A 42 -7.79 -3.21 -27.69
C THR A 42 -7.34 -2.73 -26.33
N LEU A 43 -7.26 -1.41 -26.17
CA LEU A 43 -7.14 -0.74 -24.88
C LEU A 43 -8.55 -0.41 -24.39
N THR A 44 -8.95 -0.99 -23.28
CA THR A 44 -10.27 -0.78 -22.67
C THR A 44 -10.09 0.10 -21.43
N VAL A 45 -10.82 1.22 -21.36
CA VAL A 45 -10.66 2.27 -20.34
C VAL A 45 -12.00 2.61 -19.70
N ARG A 46 -12.05 2.78 -18.38
CA ARG A 46 -13.22 3.27 -17.66
C ARG A 46 -13.16 4.79 -17.46
N ARG A 47 -14.22 5.50 -17.81
CA ARG A 47 -14.41 6.95 -17.61
C ARG A 47 -15.89 7.30 -17.41
N ASN A 48 -16.20 8.30 -16.60
CA ASN A 48 -17.55 8.81 -16.32
C ASN A 48 -18.56 7.71 -15.87
N GLY A 49 -18.10 6.67 -15.18
CA GLY A 49 -18.89 5.48 -14.86
C GLY A 49 -19.43 4.75 -16.11
N SER A 50 -18.61 4.68 -17.16
CA SER A 50 -18.82 3.98 -18.44
C SER A 50 -17.49 3.34 -18.88
N VAL A 51 -17.51 2.43 -19.85
CA VAL A 51 -16.29 1.82 -20.42
C VAL A 51 -16.19 2.12 -21.92
N THR A 52 -14.99 2.44 -22.38
CA THR A 52 -14.64 2.76 -23.77
C THR A 52 -13.60 1.77 -24.29
N HIS A 53 -13.76 1.29 -25.52
CA HIS A 53 -12.80 0.42 -26.20
C HIS A 53 -12.10 1.16 -27.33
N ILE A 54 -10.77 1.22 -27.26
CA ILE A 54 -9.93 1.93 -28.22
C ILE A 54 -9.12 0.88 -29.00
N LYS A 55 -9.29 0.82 -30.32
CA LYS A 55 -8.60 -0.15 -31.17
C LYS A 55 -7.13 0.25 -31.33
N ILE A 56 -6.22 -0.69 -31.04
CA ILE A 56 -4.80 -0.57 -31.33
C ILE A 56 -4.52 -1.45 -32.54
N GLN A 57 -4.09 -0.86 -33.64
CA GLN A 57 -3.71 -1.60 -34.84
C GLN A 57 -2.26 -2.08 -34.73
N SER A 58 -1.98 -3.30 -35.17
CA SER A 58 -0.61 -3.84 -35.26
C SER A 58 -0.27 -4.16 -36.71
N THR A 59 0.77 -3.51 -37.25
CA THR A 59 1.20 -3.73 -38.65
C THR A 59 2.42 -4.65 -38.76
N GLY A 60 2.68 -5.48 -37.75
CA GLY A 60 3.89 -6.30 -37.62
C GLY A 60 5.05 -5.54 -36.98
N ASP A 61 5.39 -4.36 -37.53
CA ASP A 61 6.55 -3.57 -37.08
C ASP A 61 6.22 -2.50 -36.01
N LEU A 62 4.95 -2.05 -35.93
CA LEU A 62 4.52 -0.92 -35.09
C LEU A 62 3.11 -1.13 -34.52
N TYR A 63 2.84 -0.40 -33.42
CA TYR A 63 1.52 -0.26 -32.78
C TYR A 63 0.98 1.17 -32.97
N ASP A 64 -0.26 1.31 -33.41
CA ASP A 64 -0.92 2.59 -33.74
C ASP A 64 -2.30 2.71 -33.07
N LEU A 65 -2.54 3.83 -32.39
CA LEU A 65 -3.85 4.19 -31.79
C LEU A 65 -4.67 5.06 -32.77
N TYR A 66 -5.21 4.42 -33.81
CA TYR A 66 -6.07 4.96 -34.88
C TYR A 66 -6.07 6.51 -35.03
N GLY A 67 -4.93 7.08 -35.42
CA GLY A 67 -4.77 8.53 -35.63
C GLY A 67 -3.95 9.27 -34.56
N GLY A 68 -3.36 8.56 -33.59
CA GLY A 68 -2.41 9.08 -32.61
C GLY A 68 -0.93 8.86 -33.00
N GLU A 69 -0.07 8.75 -31.99
CA GLU A 69 1.35 8.41 -32.18
C GLU A 69 1.57 6.89 -32.35
N LYS A 70 2.77 6.51 -32.81
CA LYS A 70 3.15 5.13 -33.15
C LYS A 70 4.32 4.67 -32.29
N PHE A 71 4.26 3.41 -31.83
CA PHE A 71 5.16 2.86 -30.84
C PHE A 71 5.74 1.52 -31.28
N ALA A 72 6.97 1.18 -30.87
CA ALA A 72 7.60 -0.10 -31.20
C ALA A 72 7.08 -1.23 -30.30
N THR A 73 6.65 -0.92 -29.07
CA THR A 73 5.94 -1.86 -28.20
C THR A 73 4.64 -1.31 -27.62
N LEU A 74 3.70 -2.22 -27.35
CA LEU A 74 2.48 -1.91 -26.58
C LEU A 74 2.80 -1.36 -25.17
N SER A 75 3.97 -1.66 -24.62
CA SER A 75 4.41 -1.13 -23.32
C SER A 75 4.82 0.34 -23.39
N GLU A 76 5.56 0.75 -24.44
CA GLU A 76 5.84 2.17 -24.70
C GLU A 76 4.56 2.97 -24.92
N LEU A 77 3.62 2.41 -25.70
CA LEU A 77 2.31 3.02 -25.97
C LEU A 77 1.55 3.31 -24.67
N VAL A 78 1.44 2.32 -23.77
CA VAL A 78 0.76 2.49 -22.48
C VAL A 78 1.53 3.44 -21.57
N GLN A 79 2.87 3.38 -21.54
CA GLN A 79 3.68 4.28 -20.72
C GLN A 79 3.57 5.74 -21.17
N TYR A 80 3.68 6.01 -22.48
CA TYR A 80 3.53 7.36 -23.05
C TYR A 80 2.20 7.99 -22.64
N TYR A 81 1.07 7.28 -22.76
CA TYR A 81 -0.24 7.83 -22.45
C TYR A 81 -0.59 7.83 -20.94
N MET A 82 0.18 7.14 -20.10
CA MET A 82 0.14 7.34 -18.64
C MET A 82 0.95 8.56 -18.18
N GLU A 83 2.08 8.84 -18.84
CA GLU A 83 2.92 10.01 -18.54
C GLU A 83 2.32 11.31 -19.13
N ASN A 84 1.77 11.24 -20.34
CA ASN A 84 1.27 12.38 -21.12
C ASN A 84 -0.27 12.49 -21.08
N GLN A 85 -0.81 12.67 -19.86
CA GLN A 85 -2.24 12.91 -19.65
C GLN A 85 -2.75 14.07 -20.51
N GLY A 86 -3.87 13.89 -21.20
CA GLY A 86 -4.44 14.88 -22.11
C GLY A 86 -4.11 14.70 -23.60
N GLN A 87 -3.21 13.77 -23.97
CA GLN A 87 -2.91 13.46 -25.38
C GLN A 87 -3.84 12.40 -25.98
N LEU A 88 -4.24 11.37 -25.21
CA LEU A 88 -5.19 10.37 -25.68
C LEU A 88 -6.60 10.97 -25.74
N ARG A 89 -7.25 10.92 -26.91
CA ARG A 89 -8.54 11.59 -27.16
C ARG A 89 -9.50 10.75 -28.00
N GLU A 90 -10.79 10.98 -27.78
CA GLU A 90 -11.86 10.45 -28.62
C GLU A 90 -12.18 11.40 -29.79
N LYS A 91 -12.91 10.90 -30.80
CA LYS A 91 -13.30 11.64 -32.01
C LYS A 91 -14.17 12.90 -31.77
N ASN A 92 -14.74 13.04 -30.57
CA ASN A 92 -15.47 14.22 -30.10
C ASN A 92 -14.55 15.29 -29.45
N GLY A 93 -13.25 14.99 -29.26
CA GLY A 93 -12.27 15.83 -28.60
C GLY A 93 -12.08 15.59 -27.10
N GLU A 94 -12.92 14.75 -26.46
CA GLU A 94 -12.78 14.39 -25.05
C GLU A 94 -11.44 13.72 -24.76
N VAL A 95 -10.86 14.02 -23.60
CA VAL A 95 -9.64 13.37 -23.10
C VAL A 95 -9.99 12.02 -22.49
N ILE A 96 -9.14 11.03 -22.75
CA ILE A 96 -9.15 9.74 -22.07
C ILE A 96 -7.86 9.66 -21.23
N GLU A 97 -8.02 9.50 -19.92
CA GLU A 97 -6.90 9.45 -18.97
C GLU A 97 -6.54 7.99 -18.66
N LEU A 98 -5.27 7.60 -18.81
CA LEU A 98 -4.77 6.31 -18.35
C LEU A 98 -4.09 6.52 -17.00
N LYS A 99 -4.76 6.19 -15.90
CA LYS A 99 -4.25 6.46 -14.54
C LYS A 99 -3.93 5.18 -13.77
N PHE A 100 -4.78 4.15 -13.88
CA PHE A 100 -4.71 2.99 -13.00
C PHE A 100 -4.70 1.68 -13.80
N PRO A 101 -3.56 0.98 -13.91
CA PRO A 101 -3.49 -0.31 -14.60
C PRO A 101 -4.28 -1.38 -13.84
N LEU A 102 -5.41 -1.81 -14.40
CA LEU A 102 -6.19 -2.93 -13.86
C LEU A 102 -5.45 -4.23 -14.17
N ASN A 103 -4.66 -4.71 -13.22
CA ASN A 103 -3.81 -5.88 -13.43
C ASN A 103 -4.64 -7.18 -13.55
N SER A 104 -4.23 -8.03 -14.49
CA SER A 104 -4.74 -9.39 -14.62
C SER A 104 -4.46 -10.18 -13.35
N ALA A 105 -5.41 -11.02 -12.96
CA ALA A 105 -5.26 -11.89 -11.81
C ALA A 105 -4.21 -12.98 -12.12
N ASP A 106 -3.41 -13.37 -11.12
CA ASP A 106 -2.53 -14.52 -11.25
C ASP A 106 -3.36 -15.79 -11.57
N THR A 107 -2.95 -16.57 -12.57
CA THR A 107 -3.71 -17.75 -13.03
C THR A 107 -3.67 -18.94 -12.06
N THR A 108 -2.89 -18.82 -10.98
CA THR A 108 -3.07 -19.58 -9.74
C THR A 108 -2.74 -18.69 -8.54
N THR A 109 -3.19 -19.11 -7.35
CA THR A 109 -2.77 -18.50 -6.07
C THR A 109 -1.54 -19.17 -5.45
N ASP A 110 -1.02 -20.24 -6.06
CA ASP A 110 0.13 -21.00 -5.56
C ASP A 110 1.42 -20.15 -5.46
N ARG A 111 2.10 -20.19 -4.31
CA ARG A 111 3.39 -19.52 -4.07
C ARG A 111 4.51 -19.82 -5.07
N TRP A 112 4.49 -20.91 -5.84
CA TRP A 112 5.50 -21.17 -6.88
C TRP A 112 5.27 -20.35 -8.17
N PHE A 113 4.17 -19.60 -8.28
CA PHE A 113 3.90 -18.70 -9.40
C PHE A 113 4.47 -17.31 -9.12
N HIS A 114 5.27 -16.78 -10.05
CA HIS A 114 5.93 -15.46 -9.94
C HIS A 114 5.33 -14.40 -10.89
N GLY A 115 4.34 -14.77 -11.72
CA GLY A 115 3.75 -13.87 -12.71
C GLY A 115 4.81 -13.33 -13.68
N HIS A 116 4.89 -12.00 -13.79
CA HIS A 116 5.81 -11.32 -14.70
C HIS A 116 7.26 -11.32 -14.19
N LEU A 117 8.03 -12.34 -14.58
CA LEU A 117 9.45 -12.50 -14.26
C LEU A 117 10.22 -12.91 -15.52
N SER A 118 11.38 -12.28 -15.79
CA SER A 118 12.20 -12.67 -16.94
C SER A 118 12.96 -13.98 -16.72
N GLY A 119 13.43 -14.60 -17.80
CA GLY A 119 14.29 -15.79 -17.70
C GLY A 119 15.58 -15.54 -16.91
N LYS A 120 16.23 -14.40 -17.16
CA LYS A 120 17.49 -14.00 -16.50
C LYS A 120 17.30 -13.73 -15.01
N GLU A 121 16.19 -13.10 -14.62
CA GLU A 121 15.88 -12.88 -13.20
C GLU A 121 15.51 -14.19 -12.50
N ALA A 122 14.71 -15.05 -13.14
CA ALA A 122 14.36 -16.37 -12.61
C ALA A 122 15.60 -17.25 -12.41
N GLU A 123 16.51 -17.27 -13.39
CA GLU A 123 17.80 -17.96 -13.31
C GLU A 123 18.63 -17.44 -12.14
N LYS A 124 18.85 -16.11 -12.07
CA LYS A 124 19.60 -15.49 -10.97
C LYS A 124 19.00 -15.81 -9.60
N LEU A 125 17.69 -15.63 -9.41
CA LEU A 125 17.01 -15.87 -8.14
C LEU A 125 17.11 -17.35 -7.70
N ILE A 126 16.96 -18.28 -8.63
CA ILE A 126 17.05 -19.71 -8.37
C ILE A 126 18.50 -20.15 -8.08
N LEU A 127 19.50 -19.56 -8.72
CA LEU A 127 20.91 -19.87 -8.44
C LEU A 127 21.39 -19.23 -7.12
N ASP A 128 21.00 -17.99 -6.83
CA ASP A 128 21.38 -17.23 -5.62
C ASP A 128 20.72 -17.76 -4.33
N LYS A 129 19.49 -18.29 -4.42
CA LYS A 129 18.66 -18.65 -3.24
C LYS A 129 18.02 -20.05 -3.30
N GLY A 130 17.90 -20.67 -4.48
CA GLY A 130 17.26 -21.97 -4.67
C GLY A 130 18.21 -23.16 -4.44
N LYS A 131 17.63 -24.32 -4.13
CA LYS A 131 18.34 -25.61 -3.99
C LYS A 131 18.17 -26.45 -5.26
N ASN A 132 18.96 -27.50 -5.45
CA ASN A 132 18.77 -28.42 -6.59
C ASN A 132 17.34 -28.99 -6.61
N GLY A 133 16.66 -28.95 -7.75
CA GLY A 133 15.22 -29.25 -7.89
C GLY A 133 14.27 -28.15 -7.37
N SER A 134 14.75 -26.93 -7.09
CA SER A 134 13.88 -25.79 -6.83
C SER A 134 13.25 -25.30 -8.14
N PHE A 135 11.94 -25.08 -8.14
CA PHE A 135 11.19 -24.67 -9.34
C PHE A 135 10.29 -23.46 -9.11
N LEU A 136 10.07 -22.66 -10.15
CA LEU A 136 9.02 -21.64 -10.23
C LEU A 136 8.33 -21.66 -11.59
N VAL A 137 7.13 -21.11 -11.66
CA VAL A 137 6.45 -20.80 -12.94
C VAL A 137 6.31 -19.29 -13.08
N ARG A 138 6.50 -18.79 -14.30
CA ARG A 138 6.45 -17.38 -14.70
C ARG A 138 5.76 -17.24 -16.05
N GLU A 139 5.35 -16.03 -16.41
CA GLU A 139 4.85 -15.71 -17.75
C GLU A 139 5.91 -15.89 -18.84
N SER A 140 5.48 -16.25 -20.05
CA SER A 140 6.34 -16.29 -21.24
C SER A 140 6.45 -14.90 -21.88
N GLN A 141 7.60 -14.26 -21.68
CA GLN A 141 7.90 -12.96 -22.32
C GLN A 141 8.04 -13.05 -23.86
N SER A 142 8.35 -14.23 -24.40
CA SER A 142 8.48 -14.44 -25.85
C SER A 142 7.17 -14.82 -26.55
N LYS A 143 6.18 -15.35 -25.81
CA LYS A 143 4.85 -15.67 -26.34
C LYS A 143 3.77 -15.36 -25.30
N PRO A 144 3.17 -14.16 -25.32
CA PRO A 144 2.11 -13.78 -24.38
C PRO A 144 0.96 -14.80 -24.34
N GLY A 145 0.51 -15.16 -23.13
CA GLY A 145 -0.49 -16.20 -22.89
C GLY A 145 0.10 -17.60 -22.61
N ASP A 146 1.36 -17.86 -22.99
CA ASP A 146 2.11 -19.03 -22.52
C ASP A 146 2.86 -18.71 -21.21
N TYR A 147 3.38 -19.75 -20.57
CA TYR A 147 4.11 -19.73 -19.30
C TYR A 147 5.45 -20.47 -19.43
N VAL A 148 6.34 -20.33 -18.44
CA VAL A 148 7.62 -21.05 -18.39
C VAL A 148 7.86 -21.60 -16.99
N LEU A 149 8.03 -22.92 -16.89
CA LEU A 149 8.52 -23.62 -15.71
C LEU A 149 10.05 -23.56 -15.69
N SER A 150 10.62 -22.92 -14.67
CA SER A 150 12.06 -22.70 -14.50
C SER A 150 12.56 -23.51 -13.31
N VAL A 151 13.51 -24.43 -13.52
CA VAL A 151 13.90 -25.45 -12.53
C VAL A 151 15.42 -25.49 -12.38
N ARG A 152 15.94 -25.46 -11.14
CA ARG A 152 17.37 -25.71 -10.88
C ARG A 152 17.69 -27.18 -11.14
N THR A 153 18.56 -27.43 -12.11
CA THR A 153 19.18 -28.74 -12.34
C THR A 153 20.67 -28.59 -12.06
N ASP A 154 21.06 -28.99 -10.85
CA ASP A 154 22.41 -28.81 -10.28
C ASP A 154 22.86 -27.33 -10.29
N ASP A 155 23.73 -26.93 -11.22
CA ASP A 155 24.25 -25.56 -11.34
C ASP A 155 23.76 -24.80 -12.58
N LYS A 156 22.81 -25.37 -13.34
CA LYS A 156 22.07 -24.68 -14.41
C LYS A 156 20.59 -24.50 -14.04
N VAL A 157 19.88 -23.67 -14.80
CA VAL A 157 18.41 -23.56 -14.73
C VAL A 157 17.81 -24.02 -16.07
N THR A 158 17.04 -25.11 -16.02
CA THR A 158 16.27 -25.59 -17.18
C THR A 158 14.97 -24.78 -17.28
N HIS A 159 14.66 -24.25 -18.46
CA HIS A 159 13.41 -23.57 -18.77
C HIS A 159 12.53 -24.43 -19.69
N VAL A 160 11.38 -24.88 -19.20
CA VAL A 160 10.38 -25.65 -19.96
C VAL A 160 9.21 -24.74 -20.30
N MET A 161 8.87 -24.63 -21.59
CA MET A 161 7.71 -23.86 -22.05
C MET A 161 6.42 -24.59 -21.68
N ILE A 162 5.47 -23.88 -21.08
CA ILE A 162 4.09 -24.34 -20.87
C ILE A 162 3.19 -23.55 -21.81
N ARG A 163 2.54 -24.24 -22.75
CA ARG A 163 1.61 -23.67 -23.72
C ARG A 163 0.21 -23.62 -23.13
N TYR A 164 -0.56 -22.57 -23.46
CA TYR A 164 -2.01 -22.54 -23.19
C TYR A 164 -2.77 -22.64 -24.52
N GLN A 165 -3.50 -23.75 -24.72
CA GLN A 165 -4.21 -24.07 -25.97
C GLN A 165 -5.47 -24.87 -25.68
N ASP A 166 -6.58 -24.59 -26.38
CA ASP A 166 -7.87 -25.27 -26.20
C ASP A 166 -8.42 -25.20 -24.76
N ASN A 167 -8.15 -24.08 -24.05
CA ASN A 167 -8.37 -23.90 -22.61
C ASN A 167 -7.66 -24.93 -21.70
N LYS A 168 -6.54 -25.50 -22.15
CA LYS A 168 -5.71 -26.43 -21.39
C LYS A 168 -4.22 -26.09 -21.46
N TYR A 169 -3.46 -26.60 -20.51
CA TYR A 169 -2.02 -26.39 -20.36
C TYR A 169 -1.24 -27.65 -20.77
N ASP A 170 -0.13 -27.50 -21.52
CA ASP A 170 0.77 -28.60 -21.90
C ASP A 170 2.24 -28.14 -22.04
N VAL A 171 3.21 -29.06 -22.04
CA VAL A 171 4.66 -28.73 -22.08
C VAL A 171 5.33 -28.92 -23.46
N GLY A 172 4.54 -29.01 -24.53
CA GLY A 172 5.00 -29.35 -25.89
C GLY A 172 4.33 -30.59 -26.47
N GLY A 173 3.95 -31.54 -25.60
CA GLY A 173 3.24 -32.78 -25.90
C GLY A 173 2.98 -33.60 -24.63
N GLY A 174 2.31 -34.74 -24.77
CA GLY A 174 1.86 -35.55 -23.63
C GLY A 174 0.44 -35.21 -23.19
N GLU A 175 0.17 -35.27 -21.89
CA GLU A 175 -1.13 -34.93 -21.31
C GLU A 175 -1.44 -33.41 -21.38
N LYS A 176 -2.74 -33.07 -21.43
CA LYS A 176 -3.25 -31.69 -21.37
C LYS A 176 -4.02 -31.48 -20.05
N PHE A 177 -3.64 -30.46 -19.29
CA PHE A 177 -4.14 -30.19 -17.93
C PHE A 177 -5.12 -29.01 -17.89
N GLU A 178 -6.04 -28.99 -16.92
CA GLU A 178 -7.05 -27.93 -16.81
C GLU A 178 -6.55 -26.71 -16.01
N THR A 179 -5.65 -26.92 -15.05
CA THR A 179 -4.93 -25.83 -14.37
C THR A 179 -3.41 -26.00 -14.44
N LEU A 180 -2.66 -24.91 -14.20
CA LEU A 180 -1.22 -24.97 -13.98
C LEU A 180 -0.86 -25.83 -12.74
N SER A 181 -1.74 -25.87 -11.73
CA SER A 181 -1.53 -26.63 -10.50
C SER A 181 -1.59 -28.14 -10.75
N ASP A 182 -2.51 -28.61 -11.60
CA ASP A 182 -2.59 -30.03 -12.02
C ASP A 182 -1.35 -30.45 -12.82
N LEU A 183 -0.90 -29.59 -13.74
CA LEU A 183 0.32 -29.79 -14.53
C LEU A 183 1.55 -29.94 -13.61
N ILE A 184 1.69 -29.06 -12.61
CA ILE A 184 2.80 -29.11 -11.66
C ILE A 184 2.69 -30.34 -10.75
N GLU A 185 1.50 -30.71 -10.27
CA GLU A 185 1.31 -31.93 -9.47
C GLU A 185 1.54 -33.23 -10.26
N HIS A 186 1.29 -33.24 -11.58
CA HIS A 186 1.70 -34.33 -12.46
C HIS A 186 3.23 -34.39 -12.55
N TYR A 187 3.91 -33.32 -12.96
CA TYR A 187 5.37 -33.34 -13.19
C TYR A 187 6.22 -33.38 -11.90
N LYS A 188 5.62 -33.16 -10.72
CA LYS A 188 6.21 -33.50 -9.41
C LYS A 188 6.27 -35.01 -9.15
N LYS A 189 5.31 -35.78 -9.68
CA LYS A 189 5.23 -37.25 -9.54
C LYS A 189 5.93 -37.97 -10.69
N ASN A 190 5.89 -37.37 -11.89
CA ASN A 190 6.46 -37.89 -13.13
C ASN A 190 7.53 -36.90 -13.66
N PRO A 191 8.79 -36.97 -13.19
CA PRO A 191 9.84 -36.04 -13.62
C PRO A 191 10.07 -36.04 -15.13
N MET A 192 10.26 -34.86 -15.73
CA MET A 192 10.56 -34.71 -17.15
C MET A 192 12.03 -35.11 -17.44
N VAL A 193 12.32 -35.52 -18.67
CA VAL A 193 13.69 -35.85 -19.12
C VAL A 193 14.07 -34.96 -20.30
N GLU A 194 15.16 -34.20 -20.16
CA GLU A 194 15.77 -33.40 -21.22
C GLU A 194 16.43 -34.31 -22.26
N THR A 195 16.53 -33.91 -23.53
CA THR A 195 17.17 -34.70 -24.62
C THR A 195 18.64 -35.06 -24.34
N SER A 196 19.28 -34.39 -23.37
CA SER A 196 20.61 -34.71 -22.83
C SER A 196 20.66 -35.93 -21.91
N GLY A 197 19.50 -36.47 -21.51
CA GLY A 197 19.36 -37.45 -20.42
C GLY A 197 19.18 -36.82 -19.03
N THR A 198 19.20 -35.49 -18.89
CA THR A 198 19.04 -34.82 -17.57
C THR A 198 17.59 -34.94 -17.08
N VAL A 199 17.38 -35.51 -15.88
CA VAL A 199 16.05 -35.66 -15.28
C VAL A 199 15.67 -34.43 -14.44
N VAL A 200 14.68 -33.67 -14.91
CA VAL A 200 14.20 -32.42 -14.31
C VAL A 200 13.21 -32.73 -13.19
N HIS A 201 13.70 -32.74 -11.95
CA HIS A 201 12.92 -33.05 -10.76
C HIS A 201 12.32 -31.78 -10.11
N LEU A 202 10.99 -31.73 -9.97
CA LEU A 202 10.29 -30.66 -9.24
C LEU A 202 10.24 -30.97 -7.73
N LYS A 203 11.38 -30.79 -7.03
CA LYS A 203 11.54 -31.22 -5.62
C LYS A 203 10.89 -30.27 -4.61
N GLN A 204 11.13 -28.96 -4.76
CA GLN A 204 10.56 -27.95 -3.86
C GLN A 204 10.18 -26.66 -4.60
N PRO A 205 9.06 -26.01 -4.24
CA PRO A 205 8.71 -24.73 -4.83
C PRO A 205 9.71 -23.65 -4.40
N PHE A 206 10.01 -22.72 -5.31
CA PHE A 206 10.73 -21.49 -5.03
C PHE A 206 9.68 -20.38 -4.85
N ASN A 207 9.34 -20.08 -3.59
CA ASN A 207 8.14 -19.31 -3.26
C ASN A 207 8.30 -17.79 -3.55
N ALA A 208 7.33 -17.20 -4.25
CA ALA A 208 7.20 -15.76 -4.48
C ALA A 208 6.56 -15.05 -3.28
N THR A 209 7.19 -13.98 -2.77
CA THR A 209 6.63 -13.12 -1.72
C THR A 209 5.88 -11.91 -2.26
N ARG A 210 6.15 -11.52 -3.51
CA ARG A 210 5.38 -10.53 -4.27
C ARG A 210 4.00 -11.08 -4.63
N ILE A 211 2.97 -10.25 -4.53
CA ILE A 211 1.58 -10.51 -4.90
C ILE A 211 0.95 -9.26 -5.52
N ASN A 212 -0.14 -9.41 -6.28
CA ASN A 212 -1.10 -8.32 -6.46
C ASN A 212 -1.78 -8.04 -5.10
N ALA A 213 -1.87 -6.77 -4.70
CA ALA A 213 -2.52 -6.34 -3.47
C ALA A 213 -3.98 -6.83 -3.36
N SER A 214 -4.76 -6.83 -4.45
CA SER A 214 -6.14 -7.35 -4.44
C SER A 214 -6.21 -8.86 -4.11
N GLY A 215 -5.13 -9.60 -4.35
CA GLY A 215 -4.96 -11.01 -3.99
C GLY A 215 -4.53 -11.29 -2.54
N ILE A 216 -4.35 -10.26 -1.69
CA ILE A 216 -3.88 -10.40 -0.30
C ILE A 216 -4.69 -11.42 0.52
N ASP A 217 -6.00 -11.49 0.32
CA ASP A 217 -6.89 -12.38 1.06
C ASP A 217 -6.59 -13.87 0.77
N SER A 218 -6.37 -14.20 -0.49
CA SER A 218 -5.93 -15.53 -0.93
C SER A 218 -4.54 -15.87 -0.38
N ARG A 219 -3.58 -14.93 -0.43
CA ARG A 219 -2.23 -15.15 0.14
C ARG A 219 -2.26 -15.30 1.67
N VAL A 220 -3.09 -14.55 2.38
CA VAL A 220 -3.26 -14.74 3.83
C VAL A 220 -3.84 -16.13 4.12
N LYS A 221 -4.86 -16.57 3.40
CA LYS A 221 -5.41 -17.93 3.52
C LYS A 221 -4.38 -19.01 3.21
N GLU A 222 -3.54 -18.80 2.19
CA GLU A 222 -2.45 -19.70 1.83
C GLU A 222 -1.39 -19.80 2.94
N LEU A 223 -0.92 -18.67 3.47
CA LEU A 223 0.07 -18.62 4.56
C LEU A 223 -0.47 -19.11 5.92
N GLN A 224 -1.78 -19.35 6.03
CA GLN A 224 -2.42 -20.01 7.17
C GLN A 224 -2.52 -21.54 7.02
N LYS A 225 -2.28 -22.11 5.83
CA LYS A 225 -2.33 -23.57 5.62
C LYS A 225 -1.16 -24.24 6.34
N GLU A 226 -1.44 -25.28 7.12
CA GLU A 226 -0.42 -26.12 7.75
C GLU A 226 0.14 -27.15 6.74
N ASN A 227 1.45 -27.39 6.79
CA ASN A 227 2.11 -28.39 5.94
C ASN A 227 1.84 -29.81 6.48
N GLY A 228 0.78 -30.45 5.99
CA GLY A 228 0.19 -31.70 6.51
C GLY A 228 1.03 -32.99 6.50
N GLN A 229 2.37 -32.91 6.43
CA GLN A 229 3.30 -34.05 6.56
C GLN A 229 4.52 -33.77 7.47
N SER A 230 4.55 -32.68 8.23
CA SER A 230 5.57 -32.47 9.27
C SER A 230 5.07 -31.52 10.35
N ALA A 231 5.45 -31.77 11.61
CA ALA A 231 5.17 -30.89 12.76
C ALA A 231 6.06 -29.62 12.77
N GLY A 232 6.31 -29.05 11.59
CA GLY A 232 7.05 -27.82 11.37
C GLY A 232 6.10 -26.70 11.00
N LYS A 233 6.28 -25.53 11.63
CA LYS A 233 5.47 -24.33 11.38
C LYS A 233 5.49 -23.96 9.88
N ALA A 234 4.35 -23.57 9.34
CA ALA A 234 4.17 -23.35 7.90
C ALA A 234 3.95 -21.86 7.53
N GLY A 235 3.94 -21.57 6.23
CA GLY A 235 3.49 -20.29 5.67
C GLY A 235 4.18 -19.07 6.25
N PHE A 236 3.49 -18.33 7.12
CA PHE A 236 4.03 -17.14 7.79
C PHE A 236 5.38 -17.36 8.48
N TRP A 237 5.59 -18.52 9.12
CA TRP A 237 6.88 -18.81 9.77
C TRP A 237 7.99 -19.06 8.76
N GLU A 238 7.70 -19.75 7.66
CA GLU A 238 8.66 -20.03 6.57
C GLU A 238 9.20 -18.72 5.97
N GLU A 239 8.31 -17.76 5.66
CA GLU A 239 8.71 -16.46 5.10
C GLU A 239 9.41 -15.57 6.14
N PHE A 240 9.05 -15.67 7.43
CA PHE A 240 9.71 -14.93 8.50
C PHE A 240 11.10 -15.47 8.84
N GLU A 241 11.31 -16.79 8.86
CA GLU A 241 12.66 -17.36 9.03
C GLU A 241 13.57 -17.07 7.83
N SER A 242 13.00 -17.00 6.61
CA SER A 242 13.73 -16.55 5.42
C SER A 242 14.22 -15.10 5.56
N LEU A 243 13.48 -14.21 6.26
CA LEU A 243 13.97 -12.90 6.68
C LEU A 243 15.10 -13.00 7.70
N GLN A 244 14.96 -13.85 8.73
CA GLN A 244 15.99 -14.01 9.77
C GLN A 244 17.32 -14.54 9.20
N GLN A 245 17.28 -15.50 8.29
CA GLN A 245 18.47 -16.05 7.63
C GLN A 245 19.20 -15.02 6.75
N GLN A 246 18.48 -14.00 6.24
CA GLN A 246 19.07 -12.92 5.45
C GLN A 246 19.76 -11.85 6.32
N GLU A 247 19.43 -11.71 7.62
CA GLU A 247 20.09 -10.73 8.50
C GLU A 247 21.61 -10.99 8.63
N CYS A 248 22.03 -12.26 8.55
CA CYS A 248 23.45 -12.64 8.55
C CYS A 248 24.25 -12.12 7.35
N LYS A 249 23.59 -11.76 6.24
CA LYS A 249 24.25 -11.17 5.05
C LYS A 249 24.41 -9.65 5.14
N HIS A 250 23.72 -8.98 6.07
CA HIS A 250 23.63 -7.52 6.16
C HIS A 250 24.23 -6.95 7.45
N LEU A 251 25.49 -7.31 7.71
CA LEU A 251 26.25 -6.88 8.89
C LEU A 251 26.79 -5.44 8.76
N PHE A 252 25.89 -4.46 8.64
CA PHE A 252 26.27 -3.05 8.58
C PHE A 252 26.91 -2.55 9.88
N SER A 253 27.82 -1.58 9.73
CA SER A 253 28.59 -0.98 10.83
C SER A 253 27.70 -0.24 11.83
N ARG A 254 28.04 -0.36 13.13
CA ARG A 254 27.35 0.22 14.29
C ARG A 254 28.34 0.82 15.31
N LYS A 255 29.54 1.18 14.84
CA LYS A 255 30.70 1.58 15.66
C LYS A 255 30.38 2.83 16.49
N GLU A 256 29.59 3.74 15.95
CA GLU A 256 29.23 4.98 16.62
C GLU A 256 28.39 4.72 17.88
N GLY A 257 27.48 3.73 17.84
CA GLY A 257 26.73 3.29 19.02
C GLY A 257 27.53 2.43 20.01
N GLN A 258 28.71 1.93 19.61
CA GLN A 258 29.61 1.12 20.45
C GLN A 258 30.62 1.96 21.24
N LYS A 259 30.82 3.23 20.86
CA LYS A 259 31.71 4.19 21.54
C LYS A 259 31.40 4.28 23.06
N PRO A 260 32.41 4.34 23.95
CA PRO A 260 32.20 4.37 25.40
C PRO A 260 31.25 5.48 25.86
N GLU A 261 31.37 6.66 25.25
CA GLU A 261 30.65 7.90 25.56
C GLU A 261 29.16 7.78 25.18
N ASN A 262 28.85 6.98 24.17
CA ASN A 262 27.49 6.74 23.68
C ASN A 262 26.79 5.57 24.38
N ARG A 263 27.52 4.75 25.16
CA ARG A 263 27.01 3.53 25.79
C ARG A 263 25.83 3.79 26.74
N ASN A 264 25.82 4.93 27.44
CA ASN A 264 24.75 5.35 28.35
C ASN A 264 23.57 6.04 27.62
N LYS A 265 23.74 6.43 26.35
CA LYS A 265 22.65 6.93 25.48
C LYS A 265 21.83 5.79 24.86
N ASN A 266 22.21 4.52 25.05
CA ASN A 266 21.52 3.35 24.50
C ASN A 266 20.66 2.64 25.55
N ARG A 267 19.34 2.49 25.31
CA ARG A 267 18.44 1.74 26.21
C ARG A 267 18.79 0.26 26.29
N TYR A 268 19.32 -0.31 25.21
CA TYR A 268 19.76 -1.70 25.13
C TYR A 268 21.16 -1.75 24.50
N LYS A 269 22.14 -2.28 25.23
CA LYS A 269 23.57 -2.34 24.82
C LYS A 269 23.80 -2.86 23.39
N ASN A 270 22.97 -3.78 22.93
CA ASN A 270 23.15 -4.51 21.67
C ASN A 270 22.23 -4.02 20.54
N ILE A 271 21.33 -3.05 20.80
CA ILE A 271 20.40 -2.49 19.79
C ILE A 271 20.87 -1.08 19.47
N LEU A 272 21.64 -0.96 18.39
CA LEU A 272 22.41 0.23 18.02
C LEU A 272 22.04 0.66 16.59
N PRO A 273 22.05 1.97 16.29
CA PRO A 273 21.77 2.45 14.94
C PRO A 273 22.90 2.06 13.99
N PHE A 274 22.59 1.81 12.72
CA PHE A 274 23.63 1.68 11.70
C PHE A 274 24.30 3.03 11.42
N ASP A 275 25.62 3.02 11.26
CA ASP A 275 26.43 4.26 11.14
C ASP A 275 26.11 5.06 9.87
N HIS A 276 25.59 4.41 8.81
CA HIS A 276 25.34 5.02 7.51
C HIS A 276 23.97 5.73 7.39
N THR A 277 22.99 5.33 8.21
CA THR A 277 21.64 5.93 8.28
C THR A 277 21.34 6.62 9.61
N ARG A 278 22.29 6.65 10.56
CA ARG A 278 22.05 7.27 11.87
C ARG A 278 21.73 8.76 11.73
N VAL A 279 20.83 9.24 12.58
CA VAL A 279 20.67 10.68 12.76
C VAL A 279 21.92 11.22 13.46
N LYS A 280 22.37 12.41 13.06
CA LYS A 280 23.50 13.13 13.66
C LYS A 280 22.99 14.45 14.23
N LEU A 281 23.19 14.71 15.51
CA LEU A 281 22.78 15.98 16.14
C LEU A 281 23.74 17.11 15.70
N LYS A 282 23.17 18.22 15.24
CA LYS A 282 23.88 19.30 14.53
C LYS A 282 24.27 20.46 15.46
N ASP A 283 23.37 20.89 16.33
CA ASP A 283 23.59 22.06 17.22
C ASP A 283 24.17 21.66 18.58
N VAL A 284 25.29 20.95 18.54
CA VAL A 284 25.98 20.38 19.72
C VAL A 284 27.42 20.88 19.81
N ASP A 285 28.05 20.74 20.98
CA ASP A 285 29.47 21.07 21.13
C ASP A 285 30.33 19.99 20.42
N PRO A 286 31.11 20.33 19.38
CA PRO A 286 31.95 19.37 18.66
C PRO A 286 33.14 18.86 19.50
N ASN A 287 33.50 19.54 20.60
CA ASN A 287 34.58 19.13 21.50
C ASN A 287 34.13 18.03 22.47
N VAL A 288 32.81 17.87 22.68
CA VAL A 288 32.24 16.84 23.57
C VAL A 288 32.06 15.55 22.78
N ALA A 289 32.92 14.56 23.03
CA ALA A 289 32.83 13.25 22.39
C ALA A 289 31.44 12.59 22.64
N GLY A 290 30.79 12.15 21.57
CA GLY A 290 29.43 11.58 21.63
C GLY A 290 28.28 12.59 21.66
N SER A 291 28.56 13.89 21.58
CA SER A 291 27.51 14.92 21.55
C SER A 291 26.57 14.78 20.35
N GLU A 292 27.11 14.48 19.16
CA GLU A 292 26.35 14.29 17.92
C GLU A 292 25.49 13.00 17.87
N TYR A 293 25.55 12.12 18.88
CA TYR A 293 24.92 10.80 18.85
C TYR A 293 23.52 10.77 19.46
N ILE A 294 22.59 10.15 18.73
CA ILE A 294 21.30 9.66 19.21
C ILE A 294 21.04 8.26 18.61
N ASN A 295 20.36 7.37 19.35
CA ASN A 295 19.99 6.03 18.87
C ASN A 295 18.74 6.09 17.97
N ALA A 296 18.91 6.67 16.78
CA ALA A 296 17.89 6.84 15.77
C ALA A 296 18.47 6.62 14.36
N ASN A 297 17.65 6.12 13.43
CA ASN A 297 17.98 6.02 12.00
C ASN A 297 16.89 6.68 11.16
N TYR A 298 17.27 7.33 10.07
CA TYR A 298 16.33 7.62 8.99
C TYR A 298 15.88 6.31 8.35
N ILE A 299 14.59 6.22 8.04
CA ILE A 299 14.01 5.18 7.20
C ILE A 299 13.33 5.88 6.02
N LYS A 300 13.64 5.46 4.81
CA LYS A 300 13.05 5.92 3.54
C LYS A 300 12.68 4.72 2.68
N ALA A 301 11.82 4.90 1.70
CA ALA A 301 11.69 3.92 0.62
C ALA A 301 12.91 3.97 -0.31
N GLU A 302 13.26 2.83 -0.92
CA GLU A 302 14.15 2.78 -2.08
C GLU A 302 13.47 3.46 -3.28
N GLU A 303 14.21 4.23 -4.08
CA GLU A 303 13.67 4.91 -5.27
C GLU A 303 13.17 3.89 -6.30
N ASP A 304 13.84 2.74 -6.42
CA ASP A 304 13.44 1.57 -7.23
C ASP A 304 12.08 0.94 -6.85
N MET A 305 11.50 1.26 -5.69
CA MET A 305 10.14 0.81 -5.35
C MET A 305 9.05 1.69 -5.98
N TYR A 306 9.41 2.87 -6.49
CA TYR A 306 8.49 3.83 -7.09
C TYR A 306 9.03 4.38 -8.43
N PRO A 307 9.32 3.51 -9.42
CA PRO A 307 10.02 3.90 -10.65
C PRO A 307 9.25 4.91 -11.53
N ASP A 308 7.93 4.99 -11.37
CA ASP A 308 7.06 5.91 -12.13
C ASP A 308 6.68 7.17 -11.29
N ALA A 309 7.34 7.44 -10.14
CA ALA A 309 6.94 8.47 -9.17
C ALA A 309 7.85 9.72 -9.11
N GLN A 310 8.39 10.17 -10.26
CA GLN A 310 9.29 11.33 -10.37
C GLN A 310 8.78 12.66 -9.77
N THR A 311 7.48 12.76 -9.45
CA THR A 311 6.78 14.02 -9.14
C THR A 311 6.26 14.14 -7.71
N GLN A 312 6.30 13.10 -6.87
CA GLN A 312 5.71 13.15 -5.52
C GLN A 312 6.59 12.48 -4.46
N ALA A 313 7.07 13.28 -3.49
CA ALA A 313 7.97 12.82 -2.44
C ALA A 313 7.51 11.53 -1.74
N SER A 314 8.42 10.57 -1.59
CA SER A 314 8.20 9.35 -0.82
C SER A 314 8.19 9.66 0.67
N ARG A 315 7.41 8.91 1.46
CA ARG A 315 7.35 9.10 2.90
C ARG A 315 8.69 8.79 3.55
N THR A 316 9.11 9.65 4.48
CA THR A 316 10.34 9.51 5.24
C THR A 316 10.05 9.53 6.73
N TYR A 317 10.76 8.67 7.47
CA TYR A 317 10.55 8.45 8.89
C TYR A 317 11.89 8.50 9.63
N ILE A 318 11.81 8.64 10.95
CA ILE A 318 12.95 8.40 11.84
C ILE A 318 12.54 7.34 12.86
N ALA A 319 13.19 6.18 12.81
CA ALA A 319 12.99 5.09 13.76
C ALA A 319 13.97 5.24 14.94
N THR A 320 13.44 5.48 16.14
CA THR A 320 14.24 5.76 17.35
C THR A 320 13.79 4.94 18.56
N GLN A 321 14.67 4.79 19.56
CA GLN A 321 14.33 4.18 20.84
C GLN A 321 13.41 5.07 21.70
N GLY A 322 12.78 4.50 22.72
CA GLY A 322 12.09 5.29 23.75
C GLY A 322 13.09 6.03 24.63
N CYS A 323 12.92 7.35 24.80
CA CYS A 323 13.84 8.26 25.48
C CYS A 323 14.28 7.75 26.86
N LEU A 324 15.59 7.75 27.11
CA LEU A 324 16.14 7.67 28.47
C LEU A 324 16.10 9.09 29.09
N PRO A 325 16.08 9.25 30.43
CA PRO A 325 16.12 10.58 31.04
C PRO A 325 17.30 11.45 30.55
N SER A 326 18.47 10.82 30.33
CA SER A 326 19.67 11.44 29.78
C SER A 326 19.58 11.83 28.30
N THR A 327 18.63 11.28 27.52
CA THR A 327 18.51 11.51 26.07
C THR A 327 17.25 12.31 25.71
N ILE A 328 16.57 12.94 26.68
CA ILE A 328 15.42 13.82 26.39
C ILE A 328 15.84 15.10 25.65
N PRO A 329 16.93 15.81 26.02
CA PRO A 329 17.42 16.96 25.26
C PRO A 329 17.87 16.57 23.85
N ASP A 330 18.61 15.47 23.72
CA ASP A 330 19.03 14.88 22.43
C ASP A 330 17.82 14.61 21.52
N PHE A 331 16.74 14.06 22.07
CA PHE A 331 15.50 13.79 21.34
C PHE A 331 14.82 15.08 20.86
N TRP A 332 14.64 16.09 21.72
CA TRP A 332 14.02 17.34 21.29
C TRP A 332 14.88 18.12 20.29
N LEU A 333 16.21 18.08 20.43
CA LEU A 333 17.12 18.62 19.42
C LEU A 333 16.94 17.92 18.07
N MET A 334 16.75 16.59 18.06
CA MET A 334 16.41 15.84 16.84
C MET A 334 15.09 16.33 16.20
N ILE A 335 14.02 16.50 16.99
CA ILE A 335 12.72 16.97 16.48
C ILE A 335 12.85 18.34 15.78
N VAL A 336 13.55 19.30 16.41
CA VAL A 336 13.66 20.65 15.85
C VAL A 336 14.65 20.76 14.69
N GLN A 337 15.73 19.98 14.67
CA GLN A 337 16.72 20.05 13.58
C GLN A 337 16.24 19.35 12.30
N GLU A 338 15.42 18.30 12.42
CA GLU A 338 14.84 17.57 11.27
C GLU A 338 13.45 18.11 10.87
N ASN A 339 12.98 19.17 11.56
CA ASN A 339 11.69 19.82 11.30
C ASN A 339 10.48 18.84 11.38
N THR A 340 10.60 17.79 12.19
CA THR A 340 9.53 16.82 12.45
C THR A 340 8.31 17.53 13.03
N ARG A 341 7.12 17.24 12.46
CA ARG A 341 5.84 17.80 12.92
C ARG A 341 4.90 16.76 13.53
N VAL A 342 5.17 15.46 13.31
CA VAL A 342 4.39 14.36 13.86
C VAL A 342 5.31 13.34 14.53
N ILE A 343 5.01 13.02 15.80
CA ILE A 343 5.70 12.03 16.61
C ILE A 343 4.72 10.91 16.95
N VAL A 344 5.11 9.65 16.70
CA VAL A 344 4.31 8.46 16.93
C VAL A 344 4.95 7.59 18.02
N MET A 345 4.29 7.50 19.17
CA MET A 345 4.73 6.72 20.34
C MET A 345 3.90 5.44 20.46
N THR A 346 4.49 4.29 20.14
CA THR A 346 3.83 2.96 20.13
C THR A 346 4.08 2.14 21.40
N THR A 347 4.16 2.78 22.56
CA THR A 347 4.41 2.12 23.85
C THR A 347 3.87 2.97 25.00
N LYS A 348 3.43 2.33 26.08
CA LYS A 348 3.21 3.02 27.36
C LYS A 348 4.58 3.35 27.97
N GLU A 349 4.66 4.38 28.82
CA GLU A 349 5.92 4.77 29.49
C GLU A 349 6.54 3.58 30.25
N MET A 350 5.69 2.81 30.91
CA MET A 350 6.02 1.60 31.66
C MET A 350 5.05 0.48 31.27
N GLU A 351 5.58 -0.72 31.04
CA GLU A 351 4.78 -1.93 30.79
C GLU A 351 5.33 -3.06 31.67
N ARG A 352 4.47 -3.73 32.45
CA ARG A 352 4.86 -4.75 33.46
C ARG A 352 5.98 -4.31 34.40
N MET A 353 5.83 -3.12 35.00
CA MET A 353 6.82 -2.50 35.89
C MET A 353 8.21 -2.26 35.25
N LYS A 354 8.33 -2.33 33.92
CA LYS A 354 9.58 -2.06 33.18
C LYS A 354 9.44 -0.81 32.32
N ASN A 355 10.30 0.17 32.57
CA ASN A 355 10.36 1.43 31.83
C ASN A 355 10.70 1.19 30.35
N LYS A 356 9.78 1.57 29.46
CA LYS A 356 9.90 1.50 27.99
C LYS A 356 10.29 2.86 27.39
N CYS A 357 9.77 3.95 27.95
CA CYS A 357 10.11 5.32 27.58
C CYS A 357 9.98 6.22 28.81
N ALA A 358 10.91 7.14 29.03
CA ALA A 358 10.70 8.23 29.98
C ALA A 358 9.74 9.26 29.37
N ARG A 359 8.92 9.92 30.19
CA ARG A 359 8.13 11.08 29.80
C ARG A 359 9.04 12.20 29.30
N TYR A 360 8.85 12.63 28.06
CA TYR A 360 9.61 13.72 27.43
C TYR A 360 8.76 14.95 27.12
N TRP A 361 7.51 14.99 27.58
CA TRP A 361 6.59 16.12 27.45
C TRP A 361 6.24 16.70 28.85
N PRO A 362 5.84 17.99 28.94
CA PRO A 362 5.31 18.57 30.18
C PRO A 362 3.91 18.01 30.51
N GLU A 363 3.34 18.32 31.68
CA GLU A 363 1.91 18.08 31.91
C GLU A 363 1.04 19.04 31.08
N ASP A 364 -0.28 18.86 31.11
CA ASP A 364 -1.15 19.66 30.24
C ASP A 364 -1.24 21.13 30.68
N GLY A 365 -1.25 22.05 29.70
CA GLY A 365 -1.05 23.50 29.89
C GLY A 365 0.36 23.95 30.32
N GLU A 366 1.20 23.07 30.88
CA GLU A 366 2.55 23.40 31.35
C GLU A 366 3.57 23.62 30.22
N SER A 367 4.68 24.28 30.55
CA SER A 367 5.84 24.47 29.69
C SER A 367 7.13 24.01 30.38
N LYS A 368 8.03 23.37 29.64
CA LYS A 368 9.27 22.80 30.17
C LYS A 368 10.43 22.91 29.17
N GLU A 369 11.59 23.24 29.70
CA GLU A 369 12.85 23.31 28.95
C GLU A 369 13.56 21.95 28.94
N TYR A 370 14.08 21.56 27.77
CA TYR A 370 14.81 20.32 27.53
C TYR A 370 16.14 20.65 26.82
N GLY A 371 17.04 21.30 27.55
CA GLY A 371 18.27 21.86 26.97
C GLY A 371 17.95 23.11 26.15
N LYS A 372 18.26 23.12 24.86
CA LYS A 372 18.06 24.30 23.99
C LYS A 372 16.61 24.48 23.51
N VAL A 373 15.69 23.57 23.85
CA VAL A 373 14.33 23.50 23.30
C VAL A 373 13.32 23.61 24.42
N THR A 374 12.38 24.55 24.28
CA THR A 374 11.24 24.70 25.20
C THR A 374 10.00 24.09 24.58
N VAL A 375 9.25 23.33 25.37
CA VAL A 375 8.07 22.57 24.92
C VAL A 375 6.92 22.88 25.85
N LYS A 376 5.81 23.37 25.30
CA LYS A 376 4.57 23.66 26.02
C LYS A 376 3.43 22.75 25.55
N SER A 377 2.66 22.17 26.47
CA SER A 377 1.39 21.52 26.12
C SER A 377 0.33 22.59 25.80
N VAL A 378 -0.26 22.48 24.62
CA VAL A 378 -1.31 23.39 24.12
C VAL A 378 -2.69 22.74 24.24
N SER A 379 -2.79 21.46 23.90
CA SER A 379 -4.00 20.68 24.04
C SER A 379 -3.70 19.17 24.17
N GLN A 380 -4.59 18.45 24.85
CA GLN A 380 -4.59 16.99 24.91
C GLN A 380 -6.01 16.46 24.65
N SER A 381 -6.14 15.45 23.80
CA SER A 381 -7.38 14.69 23.58
C SER A 381 -7.09 13.20 23.56
N SER A 382 -8.09 12.34 23.75
CA SER A 382 -7.90 10.88 23.73
C SER A 382 -9.09 10.16 23.13
N THR A 383 -8.78 9.12 22.38
CA THR A 383 -9.72 8.11 21.86
C THR A 383 -9.64 6.85 22.74
N ALA A 384 -10.33 5.78 22.35
CA ALA A 384 -10.14 4.47 22.99
C ALA A 384 -8.72 3.90 22.81
N ASP A 385 -8.05 4.24 21.70
CA ASP A 385 -6.81 3.59 21.26
C ASP A 385 -5.55 4.44 21.51
N TYR A 386 -5.68 5.77 21.51
CA TYR A 386 -4.54 6.69 21.57
C TYR A 386 -4.86 8.03 22.23
N THR A 387 -3.82 8.70 22.72
CA THR A 387 -3.86 10.12 23.14
C THR A 387 -3.16 10.97 22.10
N LEU A 388 -3.79 12.06 21.67
CA LEU A 388 -3.17 13.13 20.89
C LEU A 388 -2.76 14.26 21.84
N ARG A 389 -1.56 14.81 21.66
CA ARG A 389 -1.15 16.07 22.27
C ARG A 389 -0.66 17.03 21.20
N GLU A 390 -0.94 18.30 21.39
CA GLU A 390 -0.41 19.39 20.59
C GLU A 390 0.63 20.15 21.41
N PHE A 391 1.87 20.23 20.90
CA PHE A 391 2.96 20.93 21.54
C PHE A 391 3.35 22.17 20.76
N LEU A 392 3.47 23.31 21.46
CA LEU A 392 4.20 24.46 20.97
C LEU A 392 5.67 24.25 21.34
N VAL A 393 6.53 24.16 20.33
CA VAL A 393 7.96 23.85 20.49
C VAL A 393 8.78 25.06 20.01
N THR A 394 9.46 25.72 20.95
CA THR A 394 10.28 26.91 20.71
C THR A 394 11.76 26.52 20.68
N TYR A 395 12.47 26.91 19.62
CA TYR A 395 13.91 26.71 19.49
C TYR A 395 14.54 27.83 18.65
N LYS A 396 15.61 28.46 19.16
CA LYS A 396 16.27 29.63 18.53
C LYS A 396 15.28 30.73 18.12
N ASN A 397 14.34 31.05 19.02
CA ASN A 397 13.26 32.02 18.83
C ASN A 397 12.32 31.71 17.64
N GLN A 398 12.27 30.45 17.20
CA GLN A 398 11.31 29.95 16.20
C GLN A 398 10.37 28.95 16.86
N ASP A 399 9.08 29.27 16.82
CA ASP A 399 8.01 28.39 17.26
C ASP A 399 7.57 27.43 16.15
N ARG A 400 7.16 26.21 16.53
CA ARG A 400 6.47 25.27 15.65
C ARG A 400 5.51 24.39 16.43
N THR A 401 4.39 24.05 15.82
CA THR A 401 3.49 23.02 16.35
C THR A 401 4.04 21.63 16.05
N VAL A 402 4.03 20.75 17.04
CA VAL A 402 4.36 19.33 16.92
C VAL A 402 3.23 18.49 17.51
N TYR A 403 2.72 17.54 16.73
CA TYR A 403 1.63 16.64 17.11
C TYR A 403 2.18 15.32 17.62
N HIS A 404 1.78 14.92 18.83
CA HIS A 404 2.23 13.71 19.50
C HIS A 404 1.10 12.69 19.60
N TYR A 405 1.24 11.62 18.83
CA TYR A 405 0.29 10.51 18.71
C TYR A 405 0.76 9.34 19.56
N HIS A 406 0.15 9.17 20.74
CA HIS A 406 0.53 8.18 21.74
C HIS A 406 -0.44 6.98 21.74
N PHE A 407 -0.10 5.93 21.00
CA PHE A 407 -0.89 4.70 20.90
C PHE A 407 -0.80 3.86 22.18
N GLN A 408 -1.94 3.60 22.80
CA GLN A 408 -2.07 2.93 24.09
C GLN A 408 -2.66 1.51 23.98
N ALA A 409 -3.33 1.17 22.87
CA ALA A 409 -3.97 -0.14 22.67
C ALA A 409 -3.02 -1.30 22.35
N TRP A 410 -1.72 -1.07 22.10
CA TRP A 410 -0.80 -2.18 21.81
C TRP A 410 -0.54 -3.04 23.07
N PRO A 411 -0.80 -4.36 23.04
CA PRO A 411 -0.58 -5.24 24.19
C PRO A 411 0.92 -5.42 24.56
N ASP A 412 1.16 -5.76 25.82
CA ASP A 412 2.50 -6.11 26.34
C ASP A 412 3.17 -7.29 25.60
N HIS A 413 2.37 -8.16 24.99
CA HIS A 413 2.79 -9.35 24.26
C HIS A 413 2.08 -9.44 22.92
N GLY A 414 2.81 -9.83 21.88
CA GLY A 414 2.27 -9.98 20.52
C GLY A 414 1.88 -8.64 19.88
N VAL A 415 0.65 -8.61 19.38
CA VAL A 415 0.08 -7.60 18.49
C VAL A 415 -1.40 -7.37 18.85
N PRO A 416 -2.01 -6.24 18.48
CA PRO A 416 -3.46 -6.06 18.59
C PRO A 416 -4.23 -7.21 17.93
N SER A 417 -5.35 -7.62 18.52
CA SER A 417 -6.21 -8.68 18.00
C SER A 417 -7.04 -8.24 16.78
N ASP A 418 -7.36 -6.95 16.72
CA ASP A 418 -7.97 -6.26 15.59
C ASP A 418 -6.93 -5.32 14.95
N PRO A 419 -6.70 -5.36 13.63
CA PRO A 419 -5.89 -4.36 12.95
C PRO A 419 -6.58 -2.98 12.84
N GLY A 420 -7.91 -2.90 12.94
CA GLY A 420 -8.70 -1.69 12.77
C GLY A 420 -8.23 -0.51 13.62
N CYS A 421 -7.93 -0.73 14.90
CA CYS A 421 -7.39 0.31 15.79
C CYS A 421 -6.06 0.91 15.30
N VAL A 422 -5.17 0.10 14.72
CA VAL A 422 -3.89 0.57 14.15
C VAL A 422 -4.11 1.27 12.81
N LEU A 423 -5.06 0.80 11.99
CA LEU A 423 -5.40 1.41 10.70
C LEU A 423 -6.06 2.78 10.85
N ASN A 424 -6.96 2.94 11.82
CA ASN A 424 -7.57 4.23 12.15
C ASN A 424 -6.52 5.22 12.67
N PHE A 425 -5.66 4.76 13.59
CA PHE A 425 -4.55 5.56 14.11
C PHE A 425 -3.55 5.98 13.02
N LEU A 426 -3.23 5.09 12.07
CA LEU A 426 -2.43 5.42 10.87
C LEU A 426 -3.13 6.46 9.98
N HIS A 427 -4.45 6.35 9.79
CA HIS A 427 -5.22 7.33 9.02
C HIS A 427 -5.12 8.74 9.63
N ASP A 428 -5.31 8.86 10.95
CA ASP A 428 -5.25 10.15 11.65
C ASP A 428 -3.84 10.77 11.65
N VAL A 429 -2.80 9.94 11.82
CA VAL A 429 -1.38 10.34 11.70
C VAL A 429 -1.07 10.86 10.31
N ASN A 430 -1.55 10.17 9.27
CA ASN A 430 -1.29 10.53 7.88
C ASN A 430 -2.06 11.77 7.44
N ALA A 431 -3.34 11.87 7.79
CA ALA A 431 -4.13 13.07 7.54
C ALA A 431 -3.49 14.31 8.19
N ARG A 432 -2.86 14.15 9.37
CA ARG A 432 -2.11 15.23 10.03
C ARG A 432 -0.80 15.58 9.33
N GLN A 433 0.01 14.60 8.92
CA GLN A 433 1.25 14.87 8.18
C GLN A 433 0.94 15.53 6.82
N GLU A 434 -0.09 15.05 6.11
CA GLU A 434 -0.53 15.58 4.81
C GLU A 434 -1.11 17.00 4.94
N SER A 435 -1.86 17.33 6.00
CA SER A 435 -2.45 18.67 6.20
C SER A 435 -1.44 19.78 6.51
N ILE A 436 -0.20 19.43 6.86
CA ILE A 436 0.88 20.40 7.12
C ILE A 436 1.66 20.72 5.82
N GLY A 437 1.46 19.93 4.76
CA GLY A 437 2.07 20.12 3.44
C GLY A 437 3.58 19.84 3.38
N GLY A 438 4.18 20.14 2.23
CA GLY A 438 5.58 19.81 1.91
C GLY A 438 6.67 20.46 2.77
N GLY A 439 6.28 21.30 3.74
CA GLY A 439 7.17 21.88 4.75
C GLY A 439 7.34 21.02 6.02
N ALA A 440 6.71 19.83 6.11
CA ALA A 440 6.86 18.91 7.23
C ALA A 440 8.08 17.98 7.06
N GLY A 441 8.90 17.87 8.11
CA GLY A 441 10.00 16.90 8.17
C GLY A 441 9.55 15.45 8.45
N PRO A 442 10.50 14.51 8.55
CA PRO A 442 10.20 13.08 8.72
C PRO A 442 9.33 12.78 9.94
N VAL A 443 8.44 11.79 9.83
CA VAL A 443 7.63 11.32 10.96
C VAL A 443 8.52 10.51 11.92
N VAL A 444 8.62 10.95 13.18
CA VAL A 444 9.43 10.23 14.19
C VAL A 444 8.58 9.14 14.82
N VAL A 445 8.96 7.87 14.65
CA VAL A 445 8.24 6.70 15.16
C VAL A 445 9.12 5.98 16.19
N HIS A 446 8.59 5.74 17.39
CA HIS A 446 9.34 5.05 18.45
C HIS A 446 8.48 4.07 19.25
N CYS A 447 9.17 3.17 19.96
CA CYS A 447 8.60 2.28 20.96
C CYS A 447 9.56 2.24 22.17
N SER A 448 9.89 1.06 22.69
CA SER A 448 11.01 0.88 23.64
C SER A 448 12.37 0.82 22.92
N ALA A 449 12.57 -0.15 22.02
CA ALA A 449 13.83 -0.35 21.30
C ALA A 449 13.91 0.35 19.93
N GLY A 450 12.77 0.84 19.42
CA GLY A 450 12.69 1.46 18.10
C GLY A 450 12.82 0.49 16.93
N ILE A 451 12.43 -0.80 17.10
CA ILE A 451 12.59 -1.83 16.05
C ILE A 451 11.34 -2.72 15.84
N GLY A 452 10.77 -3.35 16.88
CA GLY A 452 9.59 -4.22 16.73
C GLY A 452 8.31 -3.49 16.31
N ARG A 453 7.59 -2.89 17.29
CA ARG A 453 6.36 -2.12 17.02
C ARG A 453 6.60 -0.96 16.04
N THR A 454 7.72 -0.25 16.18
CA THR A 454 8.17 0.82 15.26
C THR A 454 8.31 0.34 13.82
N GLY A 455 9.02 -0.77 13.57
CA GLY A 455 9.15 -1.33 12.23
C GLY A 455 7.83 -1.86 11.69
N THR A 456 6.99 -2.45 12.54
CA THR A 456 5.65 -2.92 12.16
C THR A 456 4.77 -1.76 11.68
N PHE A 457 4.75 -0.64 12.44
CA PHE A 457 4.01 0.57 12.08
C PHE A 457 4.52 1.19 10.78
N ILE A 458 5.83 1.40 10.64
CA ILE A 458 6.43 1.99 9.43
C ILE A 458 6.19 1.11 8.20
N VAL A 459 6.37 -0.21 8.31
CA VAL A 459 6.19 -1.13 7.18
C VAL A 459 4.73 -1.17 6.71
N ILE A 460 3.76 -1.19 7.64
CA ILE A 460 2.34 -1.06 7.26
C ILE A 460 2.15 0.28 6.54
N ASP A 461 2.58 1.39 7.13
CA ASP A 461 2.37 2.73 6.56
C ASP A 461 2.94 2.89 5.14
N MET A 462 4.14 2.36 4.89
CA MET A 462 4.76 2.36 3.56
C MET A 462 3.98 1.54 2.52
N ILE A 463 3.43 0.39 2.92
CA ILE A 463 2.61 -0.44 2.01
C ILE A 463 1.25 0.24 1.76
N LEU A 464 0.66 0.88 2.78
CA LEU A 464 -0.59 1.62 2.60
C LEU A 464 -0.42 2.89 1.75
N ASP A 465 0.72 3.60 1.86
CA ASP A 465 1.07 4.72 0.97
C ASP A 465 1.25 4.25 -0.48
N GLN A 466 1.89 3.09 -0.70
CA GLN A 466 1.99 2.47 -2.02
C GLN A 466 0.59 2.18 -2.61
N ILE A 467 -0.28 1.49 -1.87
CA ILE A 467 -1.64 1.15 -2.31
C ILE A 467 -2.49 2.42 -2.55
N LYS A 468 -2.36 3.44 -1.69
CA LYS A 468 -3.05 4.74 -1.83
C LYS A 468 -2.65 5.47 -3.12
N ARG A 469 -1.40 5.32 -3.58
CA ARG A 469 -0.89 5.98 -4.80
C ARG A 469 -1.09 5.15 -6.08
N GLN A 470 -0.93 3.83 -6.00
CA GLN A 470 -0.93 2.93 -7.16
C GLN A 470 -2.26 2.18 -7.37
N GLY A 471 -3.19 2.25 -6.41
CA GLY A 471 -4.48 1.55 -6.43
C GLY A 471 -4.42 0.13 -5.85
N ILE A 472 -5.59 -0.48 -5.68
CA ILE A 472 -5.73 -1.80 -5.04
C ILE A 472 -5.19 -2.98 -5.87
N ASP A 473 -4.83 -2.76 -7.14
CA ASP A 473 -4.28 -3.78 -8.04
C ASP A 473 -2.75 -3.72 -8.19
N CYS A 474 -2.05 -2.90 -7.39
CA CYS A 474 -0.60 -2.77 -7.43
C CYS A 474 0.14 -4.04 -6.94
N GLU A 475 1.41 -4.21 -7.33
CA GLU A 475 2.25 -5.28 -6.79
C GLU A 475 2.88 -4.88 -5.46
N ILE A 476 2.62 -5.66 -4.40
CA ILE A 476 3.23 -5.49 -3.07
C ILE A 476 4.08 -6.71 -2.71
N ASP A 477 5.19 -6.48 -2.02
CA ASP A 477 6.10 -7.53 -1.52
C ASP A 477 6.48 -7.21 -0.06
N ILE A 478 5.66 -7.73 0.87
CA ILE A 478 5.79 -7.41 2.30
C ILE A 478 7.14 -7.90 2.85
N GLN A 479 7.67 -9.02 2.32
CA GLN A 479 8.98 -9.52 2.70
C GLN A 479 10.08 -8.56 2.23
N ARG A 480 10.05 -8.08 0.97
CA ARG A 480 11.02 -7.10 0.45
C ARG A 480 10.95 -5.76 1.20
N THR A 481 9.76 -5.24 1.49
CA THR A 481 9.62 -3.99 2.26
C THR A 481 10.28 -4.11 3.63
N ILE A 482 10.15 -5.26 4.30
CA ILE A 482 10.83 -5.52 5.57
C ILE A 482 12.36 -5.65 5.39
N GLN A 483 12.86 -6.25 4.30
CA GLN A 483 14.30 -6.29 4.00
C GLN A 483 14.89 -4.89 3.81
N MET A 484 14.22 -4.04 3.03
CA MET A 484 14.62 -2.65 2.77
C MET A 484 14.59 -1.78 4.05
N VAL A 485 13.59 -1.96 4.92
CA VAL A 485 13.56 -1.25 6.22
C VAL A 485 14.62 -1.81 7.19
N ARG A 486 14.90 -3.12 7.13
CA ARG A 486 15.97 -3.79 7.91
C ARG A 486 17.38 -3.42 7.47
N SER A 487 17.60 -2.98 6.21
CA SER A 487 18.91 -2.49 5.78
C SER A 487 19.25 -1.14 6.42
N GLN A 488 18.22 -0.33 6.71
CA GLN A 488 18.36 1.00 7.29
C GLN A 488 18.36 1.01 8.83
N ARG A 489 17.75 0.03 9.50
CA ARG A 489 17.90 -0.22 10.96
C ARG A 489 17.74 -1.71 11.28
N SER A 490 18.67 -2.27 12.07
CA SER A 490 18.71 -3.72 12.37
C SER A 490 17.46 -4.22 13.10
N GLY A 491 16.92 -5.39 12.71
CA GLY A 491 15.87 -6.10 13.45
C GLY A 491 14.48 -5.44 13.44
N MET A 492 14.20 -4.59 12.45
CA MET A 492 12.86 -4.01 12.24
C MET A 492 11.85 -5.11 11.92
N VAL A 493 10.68 -5.08 12.60
CA VAL A 493 9.71 -6.21 12.70
C VAL A 493 10.37 -7.43 13.36
N GLN A 494 10.12 -7.67 14.65
CA GLN A 494 10.92 -8.59 15.48
C GLN A 494 10.36 -10.01 15.63
N THR A 495 9.10 -10.26 15.27
CA THR A 495 8.46 -11.58 15.51
C THR A 495 7.55 -11.99 14.36
N GLU A 496 7.36 -13.30 14.20
CA GLU A 496 6.36 -13.89 13.30
C GLU A 496 4.95 -13.29 13.51
N ALA A 497 4.55 -13.05 14.77
CA ALA A 497 3.28 -12.41 15.08
C ALA A 497 3.19 -10.97 14.56
N GLN A 498 4.29 -10.21 14.56
CA GLN A 498 4.36 -8.88 13.93
C GLN A 498 4.36 -8.99 12.41
N TYR A 499 5.09 -9.94 11.81
CA TYR A 499 5.06 -10.21 10.37
C TYR A 499 3.65 -10.54 9.88
N LYS A 500 2.97 -11.49 10.52
CA LYS A 500 1.56 -11.84 10.25
C LYS A 500 0.62 -10.65 10.44
N PHE A 501 0.84 -9.81 11.44
CA PHE A 501 0.02 -8.60 11.66
C PHE A 501 0.15 -7.57 10.54
N VAL A 502 1.32 -7.43 9.89
CA VAL A 502 1.43 -6.58 8.69
C VAL A 502 0.50 -7.07 7.58
N TYR A 503 0.49 -8.38 7.30
CA TYR A 503 -0.41 -8.97 6.30
C TYR A 503 -1.89 -8.77 6.66
N LEU A 504 -2.28 -8.99 7.93
CA LEU A 504 -3.66 -8.81 8.39
C LEU A 504 -4.10 -7.34 8.34
N ALA A 505 -3.21 -6.38 8.64
CA ALA A 505 -3.51 -4.96 8.52
C ALA A 505 -3.68 -4.53 7.06
N VAL A 506 -2.81 -5.00 6.15
CA VAL A 506 -2.93 -4.74 4.71
C VAL A 506 -4.19 -5.40 4.13
N GLN A 507 -4.51 -6.62 4.53
CA GLN A 507 -5.76 -7.32 4.17
C GLN A 507 -7.00 -6.53 4.60
N HIS A 508 -7.07 -6.13 5.88
CA HIS A 508 -8.23 -5.39 6.41
C HIS A 508 -8.36 -4.00 5.76
N TYR A 509 -7.24 -3.31 5.49
CA TYR A 509 -7.26 -2.05 4.73
C TYR A 509 -7.85 -2.23 3.33
N ILE A 510 -7.38 -3.23 2.58
CA ILE A 510 -7.85 -3.49 1.21
C ILE A 510 -9.32 -3.90 1.20
N GLN A 511 -9.74 -4.78 2.12
CA GLN A 511 -11.17 -5.11 2.32
C GLN A 511 -12.01 -3.85 2.61
N THR A 512 -11.53 -2.94 3.45
CA THR A 512 -12.20 -1.67 3.77
C THR A 512 -12.30 -0.74 2.56
N VAL A 513 -11.24 -0.64 1.75
CA VAL A 513 -11.22 0.19 0.52
C VAL A 513 -12.19 -0.38 -0.52
N SER A 514 -12.12 -1.68 -0.81
CA SER A 514 -13.03 -2.33 -1.77
C SER A 514 -14.50 -2.21 -1.36
N GLN A 515 -14.81 -2.31 -0.05
CA GLN A 515 -16.18 -2.08 0.45
C GLN A 515 -16.66 -0.65 0.23
N ARG A 516 -15.80 0.36 0.41
CA ARG A 516 -16.14 1.77 0.14
C ARG A 516 -16.39 2.00 -1.35
N MET A 517 -15.50 1.52 -2.22
CA MET A 517 -15.66 1.62 -3.68
C MET A 517 -16.97 0.97 -4.17
N LEU A 518 -17.32 -0.21 -3.66
CA LEU A 518 -18.58 -0.89 -3.98
C LEU A 518 -19.82 -0.14 -3.45
N ALA A 519 -19.72 0.58 -2.34
CA ALA A 519 -20.80 1.41 -1.82
C ALA A 519 -20.99 2.69 -2.65
N GLU A 520 -19.90 3.35 -3.05
CA GLU A 520 -19.90 4.52 -3.94
C GLU A 520 -20.46 4.19 -5.33
N GLN A 521 -20.11 3.02 -5.89
CA GLN A 521 -20.68 2.57 -7.16
C GLN A 521 -22.20 2.35 -7.08
N LYS A 522 -22.68 1.74 -5.98
CA LYS A 522 -24.12 1.52 -5.76
C LYS A 522 -24.88 2.83 -5.58
N SER A 523 -24.32 3.81 -4.86
CA SER A 523 -24.97 5.12 -4.70
C SER A 523 -25.05 5.89 -6.03
N LEU A 524 -24.04 5.78 -6.89
CA LEU A 524 -24.06 6.34 -8.25
C LEU A 524 -25.08 5.66 -9.17
N GLN A 525 -25.29 4.35 -9.04
CA GLN A 525 -26.35 3.62 -9.77
C GLN A 525 -27.74 4.07 -9.32
N ILE A 526 -28.00 4.05 -8.01
CA ILE A 526 -29.29 4.50 -7.41
C ILE A 526 -29.58 5.97 -7.76
N GLY A 527 -28.57 6.84 -7.73
CA GLY A 527 -28.69 8.24 -8.14
C GLY A 527 -29.12 8.42 -9.61
N ARG A 528 -28.63 7.55 -10.51
CA ARG A 528 -29.06 7.52 -11.92
C ARG A 528 -30.49 6.98 -12.09
N GLU A 529 -30.95 6.08 -11.22
CA GLU A 529 -32.34 5.57 -11.25
C GLU A 529 -33.36 6.66 -10.86
N TYR A 530 -33.10 7.43 -9.80
CA TYR A 530 -34.00 8.53 -9.40
C TYR A 530 -34.15 9.62 -10.48
N SER A 531 -33.14 9.87 -11.32
CA SER A 531 -33.24 10.81 -12.44
C SER A 531 -34.09 10.33 -13.63
N ASN A 532 -34.53 9.07 -13.65
CA ASN A 532 -35.27 8.48 -14.77
C ASN A 532 -36.79 8.36 -14.56
N ILE A 533 -37.35 8.89 -13.46
CA ILE A 533 -38.79 8.90 -13.21
C ILE A 533 -39.48 9.93 -14.13
N LYS A 534 -39.96 9.47 -15.30
CA LYS A 534 -40.93 10.22 -16.09
C LYS A 534 -42.27 10.24 -15.37
N TYR A 535 -42.76 11.44 -15.03
CA TYR A 535 -44.14 11.63 -14.62
C TYR A 535 -45.08 11.32 -15.80
N SER A 536 -45.77 10.19 -15.72
CA SER A 536 -46.88 9.84 -16.61
C SER A 536 -48.15 10.57 -16.14
N ASN A 537 -48.40 11.76 -16.70
CA ASN A 537 -49.65 12.48 -16.47
C ASN A 537 -50.80 11.79 -17.22
N GLU A 538 -51.55 10.94 -16.53
CA GLU A 538 -52.87 10.48 -16.98
C GLU A 538 -53.95 11.49 -16.58
N THR A 539 -54.52 12.18 -17.57
CA THR A 539 -55.84 12.81 -17.46
C THR A 539 -56.54 12.70 -18.81
N ASP A 540 -57.41 11.70 -18.97
CA ASP A 540 -58.27 11.59 -20.16
C ASP A 540 -59.30 12.72 -20.22
N ALA A 541 -59.44 13.32 -21.41
CA ALA A 541 -60.55 14.19 -21.79
C ALA A 541 -60.90 13.92 -23.26
N VAL A 542 -62.20 13.81 -23.56
CA VAL A 542 -62.67 12.91 -24.63
C VAL A 542 -63.66 13.60 -25.59
N LEU A 543 -63.39 13.47 -26.91
CA LEU A 543 -64.24 13.78 -28.09
C LEU A 543 -64.54 15.27 -28.44
N PRO A 544 -64.98 15.62 -29.68
CA PRO A 544 -64.80 14.95 -30.99
C PRO A 544 -64.45 15.86 -32.21
N ALA A 545 -63.83 15.21 -33.20
CA ALA A 545 -63.68 15.47 -34.65
C ALA A 545 -64.35 16.67 -35.41
N SER A 546 -63.61 17.26 -36.37
CA SER A 546 -64.16 17.61 -37.71
C SER A 546 -63.12 17.84 -38.84
N LEU A 547 -63.09 16.90 -39.81
CA LEU A 547 -63.10 17.08 -41.28
C LEU A 547 -62.22 18.11 -42.05
N LEU A 548 -61.38 17.56 -42.96
CA LEU A 548 -61.14 17.90 -44.40
C LEU A 548 -59.80 18.54 -44.90
N ARG A 549 -59.14 17.77 -45.80
CA ARG A 549 -58.37 18.14 -47.04
C ARG A 549 -57.14 19.07 -46.97
N GLY A 550 -56.00 18.63 -47.54
CA GLY A 550 -54.90 19.54 -47.90
C GLY A 550 -53.58 18.87 -48.35
N SER A 551 -53.40 18.70 -49.66
CA SER A 551 -52.26 18.14 -50.43
C SER A 551 -50.80 18.42 -49.98
N THR A 552 -49.98 17.36 -50.04
CA THR A 552 -48.58 17.28 -50.56
C THR A 552 -47.50 18.35 -50.26
N LEU A 553 -46.52 17.93 -49.44
CA LEU A 553 -45.05 18.02 -49.65
C LEU A 553 -44.29 19.37 -49.80
N SER A 554 -43.33 19.54 -48.87
CA SER A 554 -41.91 19.95 -49.06
C SER A 554 -41.47 21.43 -48.87
N LEU A 555 -40.15 21.56 -48.61
CA LEU A 555 -39.26 22.75 -48.65
C LEU A 555 -39.31 23.81 -47.52
N SER A 556 -38.50 23.56 -46.48
CA SER A 556 -37.29 24.34 -46.08
C SER A 556 -37.23 25.88 -46.03
N LEU A 557 -36.37 26.35 -45.11
CA LEU A 557 -35.65 27.65 -45.00
C LEU A 557 -36.26 28.80 -44.17
N SER A 558 -35.36 29.35 -43.36
CA SER A 558 -35.43 30.35 -42.29
C SER A 558 -35.64 31.82 -42.69
N ARG A 559 -36.18 32.63 -41.76
CA ARG A 559 -35.76 34.02 -41.41
C ARG A 559 -36.35 34.40 -40.02
N SER A 560 -35.61 35.00 -39.08
CA SER A 560 -35.34 36.46 -38.86
C SER A 560 -36.58 37.26 -38.40
N THR A 561 -36.50 38.30 -37.55
CA THR A 561 -35.82 39.60 -37.79
C THR A 561 -35.57 40.48 -36.52
N ASN A 562 -34.45 41.25 -36.54
CA ASN A 562 -34.26 42.70 -36.22
C ASN A 562 -34.64 43.27 -34.81
N SER A 563 -34.02 44.35 -34.30
CA SER A 563 -33.51 45.60 -34.95
C SER A 563 -32.20 46.22 -34.42
N LEU A 564 -31.77 47.35 -35.03
CA LEU A 564 -30.49 48.10 -34.90
C LEU A 564 -30.72 49.51 -34.26
N PRO A 565 -29.74 50.44 -34.10
CA PRO A 565 -28.25 50.41 -34.23
C PRO A 565 -27.55 50.72 -32.86
N THR A 566 -26.50 51.54 -32.56
CA THR A 566 -25.61 52.57 -33.20
C THR A 566 -24.47 52.91 -32.20
N ALA A 567 -23.27 53.46 -32.50
CA ALA A 567 -22.29 53.30 -33.60
C ALA A 567 -20.93 54.01 -33.28
N VAL A 568 -19.81 53.47 -33.81
CA VAL A 568 -18.48 54.10 -34.10
C VAL A 568 -17.47 54.48 -32.98
N SER A 569 -16.23 54.02 -33.24
CA SER A 569 -14.92 54.09 -32.54
C SER A 569 -14.17 55.46 -32.68
N PRO A 570 -12.86 55.69 -32.35
CA PRO A 570 -11.73 54.75 -32.10
C PRO A 570 -10.75 55.07 -30.93
N SER A 571 -9.72 54.22 -30.80
CA SER A 571 -8.55 54.22 -29.89
C SER A 571 -7.50 55.34 -30.23
N PRO A 572 -6.41 55.60 -29.44
CA PRO A 572 -5.37 54.62 -29.06
C PRO A 572 -4.66 54.78 -27.67
N SER A 573 -3.62 53.97 -27.48
CA SER A 573 -2.68 53.74 -26.35
C SER A 573 -1.92 54.92 -25.74
N VAL A 574 -1.44 54.77 -24.48
CA VAL A 574 -0.03 55.05 -24.02
C VAL A 574 0.22 54.56 -22.57
N SER A 575 1.49 54.43 -22.16
CA SER A 575 2.02 54.15 -20.79
C SER A 575 3.34 54.95 -20.62
N PRO A 576 3.88 55.32 -19.42
CA PRO A 576 4.05 54.48 -18.22
C PRO A 576 3.93 55.21 -16.83
N ALA A 577 4.67 54.73 -15.81
CA ALA A 577 4.70 55.08 -14.37
C ALA A 577 5.46 56.42 -14.03
N PRO A 578 5.68 56.89 -12.76
CA PRO A 578 5.68 56.19 -11.46
C PRO A 578 5.17 56.95 -10.17
N SER A 579 5.47 56.36 -8.99
CA SER A 579 5.38 56.74 -7.55
C SER A 579 5.74 58.21 -7.15
N PRO A 580 5.44 58.75 -5.91
CA PRO A 580 5.50 58.07 -4.58
C PRO A 580 4.57 58.57 -3.41
N SER A 581 4.71 57.92 -2.23
CA SER A 581 4.56 58.39 -0.80
C SER A 581 3.39 59.36 -0.39
N ASN A 582 2.76 59.28 0.80
CA ASN A 582 3.41 59.23 2.13
C ASN A 582 2.41 59.03 3.33
N THR A 583 2.95 58.70 4.52
CA THR A 583 2.46 58.98 5.91
C THR A 583 1.00 58.77 6.40
N ALA A 584 0.85 57.79 7.29
CA ALA A 584 0.48 57.91 8.72
C ALA A 584 -0.98 58.14 9.24
N ASN A 585 -1.23 57.48 10.39
CA ASN A 585 -2.22 57.73 11.46
C ASN A 585 -3.73 57.59 11.17
N GLY A 586 -4.43 56.87 12.07
CA GLY A 586 -5.89 56.80 12.14
C GLY A 586 -6.39 55.54 12.84
N ALA A 587 -6.65 55.61 14.15
CA ALA A 587 -7.21 54.49 14.92
C ALA A 587 -8.74 54.56 14.97
N SER A 588 -9.42 53.51 14.54
CA SER A 588 -10.84 53.27 14.83
C SER A 588 -11.19 51.79 14.69
N ALA A 589 -11.93 51.25 15.66
CA ALA A 589 -12.68 50.01 15.47
C ALA A 589 -13.97 50.32 14.68
N PRO A 590 -14.51 49.35 13.94
CA PRO A 590 -15.89 48.98 14.28
C PRO A 590 -16.26 47.50 14.09
N THR A 591 -17.27 47.10 14.86
CA THR A 591 -18.36 46.13 14.54
C THR A 591 -18.06 44.75 13.93
N HIS A 592 -18.59 43.74 14.63
CA HIS A 592 -18.92 42.39 14.14
C HIS A 592 -19.60 42.37 12.76
N THR A 593 -19.23 41.37 11.95
CA THR A 593 -20.13 40.72 10.98
C THR A 593 -20.05 39.20 11.16
N HIS A 594 -21.20 38.53 11.04
CA HIS A 594 -21.29 37.07 11.18
C HIS A 594 -20.77 36.35 9.95
N TRP A 595 -20.02 35.27 10.15
CA TRP A 595 -19.87 34.20 9.15
C TRP A 595 -20.92 33.10 9.40
N PRO A 596 -21.56 32.54 8.37
CA PRO A 596 -22.66 31.61 8.54
C PRO A 596 -22.18 30.19 8.88
N THR A 597 -22.58 29.68 10.05
CA THR A 597 -22.34 28.30 10.45
C THR A 597 -23.25 27.33 9.69
N THR A 598 -22.71 26.60 8.72
CA THR A 598 -23.40 25.49 8.06
C THR A 598 -23.46 24.27 8.99
N HIS A 599 -24.52 24.18 9.79
CA HIS A 599 -24.80 23.02 10.63
C HIS A 599 -25.02 21.76 9.76
N LEU A 600 -24.20 20.73 9.99
CA LEU A 600 -24.49 19.39 9.49
C LEU A 600 -25.65 18.77 10.30
N PRO A 601 -26.61 18.07 9.66
CA PRO A 601 -27.76 17.51 10.36
C PRO A 601 -27.37 16.35 11.28
N ARG A 602 -27.93 16.35 12.48
CA ARG A 602 -27.82 15.28 13.48
C ARG A 602 -28.60 14.04 13.00
N PRO A 603 -28.07 12.81 13.09
CA PRO A 603 -28.82 11.61 12.72
C PRO A 603 -30.00 11.37 13.68
N PRO A 604 -31.08 10.68 13.26
CA PRO A 604 -32.27 10.48 14.09
C PRO A 604 -32.01 9.66 15.36
N GLU A 605 -32.53 10.15 16.49
CA GLU A 605 -32.63 9.38 17.74
C GLU A 605 -33.92 8.56 17.75
N ASP A 606 -33.91 7.37 17.13
CA ASP A 606 -34.53 6.15 17.67
C ASP A 606 -34.41 4.94 16.72
N MET A 607 -33.72 3.89 17.15
CA MET A 607 -33.84 2.50 16.68
C MET A 607 -33.55 1.57 17.87
N PRO A 608 -34.25 0.43 18.02
CA PRO A 608 -34.37 -0.25 19.31
C PRO A 608 -33.10 -1.00 19.75
N LYS A 609 -32.78 -0.88 21.05
CA LYS A 609 -31.68 -1.59 21.71
C LYS A 609 -31.97 -3.10 21.79
N GLN A 610 -31.21 -3.93 21.06
CA GLN A 610 -31.19 -5.37 21.34
C GLN A 610 -30.45 -5.63 22.66
N ILE A 611 -31.18 -6.10 23.66
CA ILE A 611 -30.65 -6.41 24.99
C ILE A 611 -30.01 -7.79 24.97
N TYR A 612 -28.67 -7.83 24.91
CA TYR A 612 -27.90 -9.04 25.22
C TYR A 612 -27.66 -9.14 26.73
N THR A 613 -28.59 -9.77 27.45
CA THR A 613 -28.39 -10.17 28.85
C THR A 613 -27.49 -11.40 28.92
N ASN A 614 -26.34 -11.26 29.60
CA ASN A 614 -25.42 -12.38 29.83
C ASN A 614 -26.07 -13.45 30.72
N VAL A 615 -26.38 -14.60 30.14
CA VAL A 615 -26.78 -15.81 30.89
C VAL A 615 -25.51 -16.60 31.24
N PRO A 616 -25.22 -16.86 32.53
CA PRO A 616 -24.06 -17.67 32.92
C PRO A 616 -24.17 -19.11 32.40
N LEU A 617 -23.13 -19.60 31.72
CA LEU A 617 -23.02 -21.00 31.34
C LEU A 617 -22.87 -21.87 32.61
N LYS A 618 -23.97 -22.49 33.03
CA LYS A 618 -23.97 -23.49 34.12
C LYS A 618 -23.10 -24.69 33.75
N GLU A 619 -22.39 -25.20 34.75
CA GLU A 619 -21.67 -26.48 34.68
C GLU A 619 -22.59 -27.60 34.16
N ARG A 620 -22.20 -28.24 33.05
CA ARG A 620 -22.91 -29.45 32.58
C ARG A 620 -22.18 -30.69 33.06
N LYS A 621 -22.51 -31.13 34.28
CA LYS A 621 -22.04 -32.41 34.83
C LYS A 621 -22.35 -33.56 33.87
N VAL A 622 -21.34 -34.34 33.52
CA VAL A 622 -21.48 -35.65 32.90
C VAL A 622 -20.74 -36.65 33.78
N SER A 623 -21.50 -37.51 34.45
CA SER A 623 -20.95 -38.60 35.27
C SER A 623 -20.55 -39.79 34.38
N PRO A 624 -19.59 -40.64 34.81
CA PRO A 624 -18.80 -41.46 33.90
C PRO A 624 -19.42 -42.81 33.57
N ASN A 625 -18.94 -43.44 32.50
CA ASN A 625 -18.73 -44.88 32.49
C ASN A 625 -17.73 -45.35 31.41
N TYR A 626 -17.08 -46.49 31.70
CA TYR A 626 -16.22 -47.33 30.87
C TYR A 626 -14.75 -46.95 30.55
N SER A 627 -13.90 -47.85 31.06
CA SER A 627 -12.67 -48.41 30.47
C SER A 627 -11.35 -47.66 30.62
N VAL A 628 -10.45 -48.28 31.40
CA VAL A 628 -9.08 -47.84 31.67
C VAL A 628 -8.12 -48.38 30.59
N GLY A 629 -7.25 -47.50 30.07
CA GLY A 629 -6.04 -47.85 29.31
C GLY A 629 -4.79 -47.29 30.00
N PRO A 630 -3.58 -47.82 29.75
CA PRO A 630 -2.39 -47.52 30.53
C PRO A 630 -1.84 -46.10 30.32
N ALA A 631 -1.25 -45.54 31.36
CA ALA A 631 -0.65 -44.21 31.35
C ALA A 631 0.68 -44.17 30.58
N ILE A 632 0.92 -43.05 29.88
CA ILE A 632 2.20 -42.76 29.21
C ILE A 632 3.22 -42.30 30.28
N PRO A 633 4.47 -42.81 30.28
CA PRO A 633 5.46 -42.45 31.28
C PRO A 633 5.92 -40.99 31.16
N SER A 634 6.14 -40.33 32.30
CA SER A 634 6.73 -39.00 32.35
C SER A 634 8.25 -39.06 32.18
N PHE A 635 8.79 -38.20 31.31
CA PHE A 635 10.24 -38.03 31.17
C PHE A 635 10.78 -37.14 32.29
N ALA A 636 11.70 -37.67 33.09
CA ALA A 636 12.45 -36.90 34.07
C ALA A 636 13.46 -35.95 33.37
N PRO A 637 13.73 -34.75 33.94
CA PRO A 637 14.73 -33.84 33.38
C PRO A 637 16.16 -34.41 33.54
N PRO A 638 17.09 -34.09 32.61
CA PRO A 638 18.46 -34.60 32.65
C PRO A 638 19.28 -34.02 33.81
N PRO A 639 20.28 -34.76 34.34
CA PRO A 639 21.13 -34.31 35.43
C PRO A 639 22.10 -33.18 34.99
N PRO A 640 22.59 -32.36 35.94
CA PRO A 640 23.53 -31.27 35.65
C PRO A 640 24.93 -31.82 35.26
N PRO A 641 25.70 -31.04 34.47
CA PRO A 641 27.05 -31.45 34.04
C PRO A 641 28.05 -31.44 35.21
N PRO A 642 29.10 -32.28 35.17
CA PRO A 642 30.12 -32.35 36.20
C PRO A 642 30.96 -31.06 36.27
N PRO A 643 31.54 -30.73 37.44
CA PRO A 643 32.40 -29.55 37.59
C PRO A 643 33.66 -29.68 36.72
N ARG A 644 34.05 -28.57 36.09
CA ARG A 644 35.37 -28.47 35.45
C ARG A 644 36.46 -28.64 36.52
N LYS A 645 37.48 -29.46 36.21
CA LYS A 645 38.76 -29.36 36.88
C LYS A 645 39.39 -28.00 36.54
N THR A 646 40.13 -27.45 37.50
CA THR A 646 40.91 -26.20 37.43
C THR A 646 41.94 -26.24 36.32
#